data_AF-A0A2G9LPM5-F1
#
_entry.id   AF-A0A2G9LPM5-F1
#
_cell.length_a   1.000
_cell.length_b   1.000
_cell.length_c   1.000
_cell.angle_alpha   90.00
_cell.angle_beta   90.00
_cell.angle_gamma   90.00
#
_symmetry.space_group_name_H-M   'P 1'
#
loop_
_entity.id
_entity.type
_entity.pdbx_description
1 polymer ?
#
loop_
_entity_poly.entity_id
_entity_poly.type
_entity_poly.pdbx_seq_one_letter_code
_entity_poly.pdbx_strand_id
1 'polypeptide(L)'
;QGPPGTGKSQTVANIIAASMLQGKKVLFVSQKMAALNVVHQRLEQAGLGRYCLNLHNYKEQKKTVIEQLMQELLTSPRIPDDAMRYSFAPYEGLAKELNEYYQWLCEPRKPWNISVYELRGSLAVREHVHLIEQPLTSTLKLDASGFAQMLEQVRLLDEIMQRIGVPFENPYWHFKKGGRGIESGMQHALASAAQALRSLATFIEGLPCKATTFAQLEALASISRELQALRAPHWLLTNISDEQPRLARLHALHERKAALRSSLLSMVTTRFLSQQMPSGLRCPWWRRLFSSEYRTARAALRPFAIRRMSHGSWIRAFSLLEEHRQIEKDISKESAKSRHYQATSASVVGKYHRMAEKAGALREQASALGSADAILQHLAKANADIVGEFRQKAGDVNWFFSKEVFPLVTVKSAGSALGQLQNLLGTLTDCIAFRDTYGKLDAEVSGFVNAAAADTSGKGTAACFVKAYHHQALAQVMRTNARNAPKELAERYRKEDHKVRDMHRYRIMATIEAAQPKQHYHTSGGTSEVAILKREHEKKRKLKPIRSLLSSMPNLAFALKPCFMMSPLTVSQYIDPEKIQFDMVIFDEASQIMPEDALPALMRAKQAIIMGDTQQLPPTSFFQKDNEDTIATGAGSGSATEIIDDLDSFLAEATTTFPEFSLLWHYRSRDERLIAF
;
A
#
# COMPACT_ATOMS: atom_id res chain seq x y z
N GLN A 1 -32.45 10.15 -3.00
CA GLN A 1 -31.40 10.60 -3.92
C GLN A 1 -30.52 9.44 -4.36
N GLY A 2 -29.86 9.57 -5.52
CA GLY A 2 -28.84 8.60 -5.93
C GLY A 2 -28.00 9.12 -7.09
N PRO A 3 -26.66 9.09 -7.01
CA PRO A 3 -25.77 9.45 -8.13
C PRO A 3 -26.02 8.67 -9.43
N PRO A 4 -25.46 9.09 -10.58
CA PRO A 4 -25.46 8.27 -11.80
C PRO A 4 -24.89 6.89 -11.50
N GLY A 5 -25.48 5.83 -12.05
CA GLY A 5 -24.98 4.46 -11.85
C GLY A 5 -25.45 3.76 -10.57
N THR A 6 -26.23 4.41 -9.70
CA THR A 6 -26.77 3.79 -8.46
C THR A 6 -28.04 2.94 -8.64
N GLY A 7 -28.44 2.68 -9.89
CA GLY A 7 -29.60 1.84 -10.18
C GLY A 7 -30.95 2.55 -10.12
N LYS A 8 -31.02 3.89 -10.03
CA LYS A 8 -32.28 4.69 -10.01
C LYS A 8 -33.40 4.15 -10.90
N SER A 9 -33.17 4.06 -12.22
CA SER A 9 -34.22 3.63 -13.15
C SER A 9 -34.65 2.16 -12.97
N GLN A 10 -33.85 1.33 -12.28
CA GLN A 10 -34.20 -0.06 -11.95
C GLN A 10 -35.10 -0.06 -10.73
N THR A 11 -34.76 0.75 -9.73
CA THR A 11 -35.60 1.02 -8.57
C THR A 11 -36.97 1.54 -9.01
N VAL A 12 -37.03 2.50 -9.92
CA VAL A 12 -38.29 2.98 -10.53
C VAL A 12 -39.08 1.85 -11.18
N ALA A 13 -38.45 1.06 -12.06
CA ALA A 13 -39.13 -0.05 -12.73
C ALA A 13 -39.67 -1.08 -11.72
N ASN A 14 -38.92 -1.38 -10.65
CA ASN A 14 -39.34 -2.28 -9.58
C ASN A 14 -40.53 -1.71 -8.79
N ILE A 15 -40.53 -0.40 -8.48
CA ILE A 15 -41.65 0.27 -7.79
C ILE A 15 -42.91 0.24 -8.66
N ILE A 16 -42.78 0.51 -9.96
CA ILE A 16 -43.90 0.43 -10.92
C ILE A 16 -44.47 -0.99 -10.93
N ALA A 17 -43.61 -2.00 -11.10
CA ALA A 17 -44.03 -3.40 -11.13
C ALA A 17 -44.72 -3.84 -9.82
N ALA A 18 -44.16 -3.47 -8.66
CA ALA A 18 -44.76 -3.74 -7.37
C ALA A 18 -46.11 -3.04 -7.18
N SER A 19 -46.26 -1.82 -7.70
CA SER A 19 -47.51 -1.06 -7.66
C SER A 19 -48.57 -1.69 -8.57
N MET A 20 -48.19 -2.15 -9.77
CA MET A 20 -49.08 -2.90 -10.66
C MET A 20 -49.58 -4.19 -10.02
N LEU A 21 -48.71 -4.91 -9.29
CA LEU A 21 -49.10 -6.12 -8.55
C LEU A 21 -50.15 -5.82 -7.46
N GLN A 22 -50.14 -4.61 -6.91
CA GLN A 22 -51.13 -4.14 -5.94
C GLN A 22 -52.38 -3.56 -6.61
N GLY A 23 -52.48 -3.59 -7.95
CA GLY A 23 -53.58 -3.00 -8.70
C GLY A 23 -53.62 -1.46 -8.67
N LYS A 24 -52.49 -0.81 -8.32
CA LYS A 24 -52.41 0.66 -8.22
C LYS A 24 -52.24 1.31 -9.60
N LYS A 25 -52.82 2.49 -9.74
CA LYS A 25 -52.66 3.38 -10.90
C LYS A 25 -51.41 4.23 -10.73
N VAL A 26 -50.47 4.14 -11.68
CA VAL A 26 -49.15 4.79 -11.58
C VAL A 26 -48.98 5.82 -12.70
N LEU A 27 -48.51 7.01 -12.34
CA LEU A 27 -48.03 8.03 -13.27
C LEU A 27 -46.52 8.15 -13.15
N PHE A 28 -45.79 7.83 -14.22
CA PHE A 28 -44.35 8.05 -14.30
C PHE A 28 -44.06 9.30 -15.12
N VAL A 29 -43.34 10.25 -14.53
CA VAL A 29 -43.04 11.57 -15.09
C VAL A 29 -41.54 11.78 -15.21
N SER A 30 -41.08 12.20 -16.38
CA SER A 30 -39.69 12.61 -16.59
C SER A 30 -39.60 13.68 -17.68
N GLN A 31 -38.71 14.66 -17.50
CA GLN A 31 -38.44 15.69 -18.49
C GLN A 31 -37.74 15.10 -19.73
N LYS A 32 -36.80 14.16 -19.52
CA LYS A 32 -36.03 13.55 -20.61
C LYS A 32 -36.71 12.32 -21.18
N MET A 33 -36.81 12.28 -22.51
CA MET A 33 -37.28 11.12 -23.27
C MET A 33 -36.39 9.89 -23.06
N ALA A 34 -35.08 10.10 -22.92
CA ALA A 34 -34.13 9.01 -22.66
C ALA A 34 -34.47 8.27 -21.35
N ALA A 35 -34.80 8.99 -20.28
CA ALA A 35 -35.17 8.37 -19.00
C ALA A 35 -36.50 7.61 -19.09
N LEU A 36 -37.51 8.17 -19.77
CA LEU A 36 -38.78 7.45 -20.07
C LEU A 36 -38.51 6.14 -20.81
N ASN A 37 -37.72 6.19 -21.88
CA ASN A 37 -37.41 5.03 -22.71
C ASN A 37 -36.60 3.98 -21.95
N VAL A 38 -35.65 4.39 -21.09
CA VAL A 38 -34.86 3.46 -20.27
C VAL A 38 -35.74 2.68 -19.29
N VAL A 39 -36.68 3.36 -18.62
CA VAL A 39 -37.61 2.69 -17.70
C VAL A 39 -38.58 1.80 -18.48
N HIS A 40 -39.13 2.28 -19.60
CA HIS A 40 -40.03 1.51 -20.45
C HIS A 40 -39.34 0.24 -20.96
N GLN A 41 -38.11 0.34 -21.44
CA GLN A 41 -37.31 -0.79 -21.92
C GLN A 41 -37.05 -1.82 -20.82
N ARG A 42 -36.83 -1.40 -19.56
CA ARG A 42 -36.68 -2.33 -18.43
C ARG A 42 -37.97 -3.08 -18.13
N LEU A 43 -39.11 -2.38 -18.15
CA LEU A 43 -40.42 -3.00 -17.99
C LEU A 43 -40.73 -3.93 -19.17
N GLU A 44 -40.35 -3.56 -20.39
CA GLU A 44 -40.49 -4.38 -21.59
C GLU A 44 -39.64 -5.65 -21.53
N GLN A 45 -38.38 -5.55 -21.11
CA GLN A 45 -37.50 -6.71 -20.86
C GLN A 45 -38.05 -7.63 -19.76
N ALA A 46 -38.78 -7.07 -18.79
CA ALA A 46 -39.52 -7.83 -17.77
C ALA A 46 -40.88 -8.36 -18.27
N GLY A 47 -41.26 -8.08 -19.52
CA GLY A 47 -42.53 -8.50 -20.13
C GLY A 47 -43.76 -7.72 -19.64
N LEU A 48 -43.55 -6.55 -19.04
CA LEU A 48 -44.57 -5.63 -18.51
C LEU A 48 -44.76 -4.38 -19.37
N GLY A 49 -43.91 -4.16 -20.38
CA GLY A 49 -43.96 -2.95 -21.24
C GLY A 49 -45.34 -2.72 -21.87
N ARG A 50 -46.04 -3.80 -22.24
CA ARG A 50 -47.40 -3.69 -22.77
C ARG A 50 -48.38 -3.05 -21.78
N TYR A 51 -48.16 -3.08 -20.48
CA TYR A 51 -49.05 -2.47 -19.49
C TYR A 51 -48.75 -0.99 -19.23
N CYS A 52 -47.81 -0.42 -19.99
CA CYS A 52 -47.44 0.98 -19.93
C CYS A 52 -48.05 1.74 -21.12
N LEU A 53 -48.70 2.86 -20.84
CA LEU A 53 -49.18 3.79 -21.85
C LEU A 53 -48.21 4.96 -21.98
N ASN A 54 -47.43 4.98 -23.06
CA ASN A 54 -46.39 5.98 -23.28
C ASN A 54 -46.91 7.12 -24.19
N LEU A 55 -46.98 8.36 -23.66
CA LEU A 55 -47.68 9.49 -24.29
C LEU A 55 -46.80 10.72 -24.51
N HIS A 56 -45.67 10.53 -25.20
CA HIS A 56 -44.62 11.55 -25.33
C HIS A 56 -44.43 12.15 -26.74
N ASN A 57 -45.13 11.69 -27.80
CA ASN A 57 -44.94 12.23 -29.17
C ASN A 57 -46.27 12.71 -29.80
N TYR A 58 -46.27 13.96 -30.27
CA TYR A 58 -47.40 14.90 -30.16
C TYR A 58 -48.30 15.02 -31.42
N LYS A 59 -48.00 14.33 -32.52
CA LYS A 59 -48.76 14.51 -33.79
C LYS A 59 -49.31 13.24 -34.43
N GLU A 60 -48.75 12.05 -34.15
CA GLU A 60 -49.08 10.83 -34.91
C GLU A 60 -49.69 9.69 -34.08
N GLN A 61 -49.85 9.87 -32.77
CA GLN A 61 -50.13 8.75 -31.85
C GLN A 61 -51.61 8.42 -31.61
N LYS A 62 -52.59 9.20 -32.10
CA LYS A 62 -54.02 8.93 -31.76
C LYS A 62 -54.44 7.51 -32.15
N LYS A 63 -54.11 7.12 -33.37
CA LYS A 63 -54.45 5.79 -33.90
C LYS A 63 -53.62 4.71 -33.21
N THR A 64 -52.32 4.95 -33.01
CA THR A 64 -51.42 4.03 -32.31
C THR A 64 -51.86 3.74 -30.88
N VAL A 65 -52.29 4.75 -30.12
CA VAL A 65 -52.82 4.60 -28.77
C VAL A 65 -54.08 3.74 -28.77
N ILE A 66 -55.00 3.99 -29.70
CA ILE A 66 -56.22 3.19 -29.85
C ILE A 66 -55.87 1.74 -30.24
N GLU A 67 -54.94 1.54 -31.17
CA GLU A 67 -54.44 0.22 -31.58
C GLU A 67 -53.79 -0.53 -30.41
N GLN A 68 -52.96 0.13 -29.59
CA GLN A 68 -52.33 -0.46 -28.41
C GLN A 68 -53.34 -0.87 -27.32
N LEU A 69 -54.36 -0.05 -27.09
CA LEU A 69 -55.44 -0.36 -26.15
C LEU A 69 -56.31 -1.51 -26.67
N MET A 70 -56.65 -1.50 -27.96
CA MET A 70 -57.40 -2.58 -28.60
C MET A 70 -56.64 -3.89 -28.60
N GLN A 71 -55.34 -3.87 -28.89
CA GLN A 71 -54.50 -5.06 -28.86
C GLN A 71 -54.49 -5.68 -27.47
N GLU A 72 -54.36 -4.87 -26.41
CA GLU A 72 -54.40 -5.38 -25.04
C GLU A 72 -55.77 -5.99 -24.71
N LEU A 73 -56.86 -5.30 -25.07
CA LEU A 73 -58.22 -5.78 -24.82
C LEU A 73 -58.52 -7.13 -25.50
N LEU A 74 -57.88 -7.40 -26.63
CA LEU A 74 -58.07 -8.64 -27.41
C LEU A 74 -57.09 -9.76 -27.00
N THR A 75 -56.04 -9.45 -26.25
CA THR A 75 -54.98 -10.40 -25.93
C THR A 75 -55.16 -10.96 -24.53
N SER A 76 -55.42 -12.26 -24.41
CA SER A 76 -55.35 -12.96 -23.12
C SER A 76 -54.00 -13.66 -22.96
N PRO A 77 -53.15 -13.27 -21.99
CA PRO A 77 -51.90 -13.94 -21.75
C PRO A 77 -52.11 -15.33 -21.16
N ARG A 78 -51.24 -16.26 -21.55
CA ARG A 78 -51.12 -17.55 -20.87
C ARG A 78 -50.36 -17.36 -19.56
N ILE A 79 -51.05 -17.59 -18.44
CA ILE A 79 -50.47 -17.55 -17.10
C ILE A 79 -50.30 -19.00 -16.61
N PRO A 80 -49.07 -19.44 -16.30
CA PRO A 80 -48.84 -20.77 -15.72
C PRO A 80 -49.49 -20.92 -14.34
N ASP A 81 -50.08 -22.09 -14.05
CA ASP A 81 -50.78 -22.36 -12.77
C ASP A 81 -49.81 -22.35 -11.56
N ASP A 82 -48.57 -22.74 -11.78
CA ASP A 82 -47.51 -22.75 -10.78
C ASP A 82 -47.09 -21.34 -10.34
N ALA A 83 -47.24 -20.33 -11.20
CA ALA A 83 -46.86 -18.95 -10.87
C ALA A 83 -47.60 -18.38 -9.65
N MET A 84 -48.88 -18.72 -9.50
CA MET A 84 -49.69 -18.29 -8.36
C MET A 84 -49.35 -19.06 -7.08
N ARG A 85 -48.83 -20.29 -7.20
CA ARG A 85 -48.49 -21.17 -6.07
C ARG A 85 -47.01 -21.12 -5.66
N TYR A 86 -46.17 -20.47 -6.47
CA TYR A 86 -44.74 -20.39 -6.23
C TYR A 86 -44.41 -19.77 -4.86
N SER A 87 -43.53 -20.43 -4.10
CA SER A 87 -43.04 -19.89 -2.82
C SER A 87 -41.76 -19.11 -3.04
N PHE A 88 -41.71 -17.88 -2.50
CA PHE A 88 -40.50 -17.03 -2.54
C PHE A 88 -39.54 -17.28 -1.37
N ALA A 89 -39.90 -18.15 -0.42
CA ALA A 89 -39.06 -18.46 0.73
C ALA A 89 -37.63 -18.93 0.37
N PRO A 90 -37.40 -19.74 -0.69
CA PRO A 90 -36.04 -20.10 -1.10
C PRO A 90 -35.21 -18.90 -1.54
N TYR A 91 -35.81 -17.96 -2.27
CA TYR A 91 -35.16 -16.74 -2.72
C TYR A 91 -34.82 -15.83 -1.54
N GLU A 92 -35.77 -15.61 -0.63
CA GLU A 92 -35.57 -14.81 0.58
C GLU A 92 -34.48 -15.40 1.48
N GLY A 93 -34.44 -16.72 1.62
CA GLY A 93 -33.36 -17.43 2.32
C GLY A 93 -31.99 -17.17 1.71
N LEU A 94 -31.86 -17.31 0.39
CA LEU A 94 -30.61 -17.03 -0.34
C LEU A 94 -30.19 -15.56 -0.24
N ALA A 95 -31.14 -14.62 -0.34
CA ALA A 95 -30.89 -13.19 -0.17
C ALA A 95 -30.36 -12.88 1.23
N LYS A 96 -30.96 -13.51 2.25
CA LYS A 96 -30.54 -13.38 3.65
C LYS A 96 -29.12 -13.92 3.85
N GLU A 97 -28.83 -15.12 3.36
CA GLU A 97 -27.49 -15.72 3.44
C GLU A 97 -26.42 -14.84 2.76
N LEU A 98 -26.72 -14.26 1.59
CA LEU A 98 -25.82 -13.33 0.90
C LEU A 98 -25.59 -12.04 1.70
N ASN A 99 -26.65 -11.47 2.26
CA ASN A 99 -26.54 -10.27 3.09
C ASN A 99 -25.77 -10.54 4.38
N GLU A 100 -25.98 -11.68 5.03
CA GLU A 100 -25.20 -12.11 6.20
C GLU A 100 -23.73 -12.33 5.86
N TYR A 101 -23.43 -12.85 4.66
CA TYR A 101 -22.05 -12.96 4.16
C TYR A 101 -21.42 -11.59 3.89
N TYR A 102 -22.17 -10.67 3.27
CA TYR A 102 -21.71 -9.30 3.05
C TYR A 102 -21.45 -8.56 4.37
N GLN A 103 -22.36 -8.64 5.33
CA GLN A 103 -22.19 -8.08 6.67
C GLN A 103 -20.94 -8.65 7.33
N TRP A 104 -20.74 -9.97 7.27
CA TRP A 104 -19.55 -10.63 7.80
C TRP A 104 -18.25 -10.19 7.10
N LEU A 105 -18.29 -9.86 5.80
CA LEU A 105 -17.13 -9.31 5.09
C LEU A 105 -16.74 -7.91 5.58
N CYS A 106 -17.74 -7.09 5.89
CA CYS A 106 -17.58 -5.67 6.26
C CYS A 106 -17.46 -5.45 7.77
N GLU A 107 -17.76 -6.46 8.59
CA GLU A 107 -17.65 -6.36 10.05
C GLU A 107 -16.17 -6.23 10.48
N PRO A 108 -15.80 -5.13 11.17
CA PRO A 108 -14.44 -4.95 11.69
C PRO A 108 -14.11 -6.01 12.74
N ARG A 109 -12.93 -6.63 12.66
CA ARG A 109 -12.52 -7.67 13.61
C ARG A 109 -11.44 -7.19 14.56
N LYS A 110 -11.63 -7.52 15.84
CA LYS A 110 -10.58 -7.35 16.86
C LYS A 110 -9.46 -8.37 16.67
N PRO A 111 -8.21 -8.02 16.96
CA PRO A 111 -7.77 -6.72 17.51
C PRO A 111 -7.57 -5.61 16.45
N TRP A 112 -7.56 -5.96 15.16
CA TRP A 112 -7.22 -5.05 14.05
C TRP A 112 -8.16 -3.87 13.86
N ASN A 113 -9.43 -4.03 14.20
CA ASN A 113 -10.52 -3.11 13.83
C ASN A 113 -10.60 -2.86 12.31
N ILE A 114 -10.27 -3.89 11.51
CA ILE A 114 -10.32 -3.90 10.04
C ILE A 114 -11.18 -5.09 9.61
N SER A 115 -11.96 -4.91 8.55
CA SER A 115 -12.86 -5.92 7.98
C SER A 115 -12.14 -6.85 6.97
N VAL A 116 -12.74 -8.01 6.61
CA VAL A 116 -12.18 -8.86 5.53
C VAL A 116 -12.09 -8.07 4.23
N TYR A 117 -13.13 -7.27 3.99
CA TYR A 117 -13.28 -6.49 2.79
C TYR A 117 -12.07 -5.55 2.60
N GLU A 118 -11.76 -4.78 3.64
CA GLU A 118 -10.60 -3.86 3.65
C GLU A 118 -9.27 -4.60 3.57
N LEU A 119 -9.11 -5.74 4.27
CA LEU A 119 -7.90 -6.56 4.17
C LEU A 119 -7.66 -7.03 2.74
N ARG A 120 -8.69 -7.56 2.08
CA ARG A 120 -8.63 -8.00 0.67
C ARG A 120 -8.35 -6.83 -0.27
N GLY A 121 -9.02 -5.69 -0.08
CA GLY A 121 -8.77 -4.49 -0.87
C GLY A 121 -7.33 -4.00 -0.72
N SER A 122 -6.82 -3.97 0.52
CA SER A 122 -5.44 -3.59 0.80
C SER A 122 -4.41 -4.53 0.17
N LEU A 123 -4.70 -5.83 0.09
CA LEU A 123 -3.84 -6.83 -0.55
C LEU A 123 -3.89 -6.72 -2.07
N ALA A 124 -5.07 -6.48 -2.64
CA ALA A 124 -5.24 -6.29 -4.09
C ALA A 124 -4.45 -5.07 -4.59
N VAL A 125 -4.48 -3.95 -3.86
CA VAL A 125 -3.65 -2.76 -4.18
C VAL A 125 -2.15 -3.06 -4.15
N ARG A 126 -1.73 -4.08 -3.39
CA ARG A 126 -0.33 -4.48 -3.21
C ARG A 126 0.00 -5.81 -3.90
N GLU A 127 -0.74 -6.19 -4.94
CA GLU A 127 -0.52 -7.44 -5.65
C GLU A 127 0.91 -7.53 -6.20
N HIS A 128 1.42 -6.43 -6.77
CA HIS A 128 2.77 -6.32 -7.33
C HIS A 128 3.92 -6.30 -6.30
N VAL A 129 3.63 -6.09 -5.02
CA VAL A 129 4.65 -6.04 -3.95
C VAL A 129 5.05 -7.47 -3.58
N HIS A 130 6.33 -7.78 -3.41
CA HIS A 130 6.74 -9.13 -3.03
C HIS A 130 6.25 -9.51 -1.61
N LEU A 131 5.80 -10.75 -1.43
CA LEU A 131 5.31 -11.25 -0.14
C LEU A 131 6.45 -11.93 0.62
N ILE A 132 6.70 -11.48 1.84
CA ILE A 132 7.71 -12.05 2.72
C ILE A 132 7.02 -12.90 3.79
N GLU A 133 7.27 -14.21 3.76
CA GLU A 133 6.60 -15.19 4.62
C GLU A 133 7.29 -15.37 5.98
N GLN A 134 7.54 -14.27 6.69
CA GLN A 134 8.04 -14.30 8.06
C GLN A 134 6.88 -14.19 9.05
N PRO A 135 6.76 -15.08 10.07
CA PRO A 135 5.65 -15.06 11.01
C PRO A 135 5.69 -13.79 11.87
N LEU A 136 4.57 -13.07 11.91
CA LEU A 136 4.38 -11.83 12.68
C LEU A 136 3.37 -12.06 13.82
N THR A 137 3.47 -13.21 14.48
CA THR A 137 2.55 -13.71 15.51
C THR A 137 2.32 -12.78 16.69
N SER A 138 3.33 -12.06 17.15
CA SER A 138 3.21 -11.09 18.25
C SER A 138 2.40 -9.86 17.79
N THR A 139 2.64 -9.40 16.56
CA THR A 139 1.99 -8.20 16.01
C THR A 139 0.52 -8.39 15.70
N LEU A 140 0.08 -9.63 15.44
CA LEU A 140 -1.32 -9.96 15.18
C LEU A 140 -2.21 -9.79 16.41
N LYS A 141 -1.63 -9.65 17.61
CA LYS A 141 -2.34 -9.36 18.86
C LYS A 141 -2.50 -7.87 19.14
N LEU A 142 -1.81 -7.00 18.39
CA LEU A 142 -1.84 -5.56 18.59
C LEU A 142 -3.19 -4.98 18.14
N ASP A 143 -3.64 -3.95 18.87
CA ASP A 143 -4.76 -3.13 18.42
C ASP A 143 -4.36 -2.21 17.26
N ALA A 144 -5.34 -1.51 16.68
CA ALA A 144 -5.11 -0.59 15.57
C ALA A 144 -4.06 0.51 15.90
N SER A 145 -3.99 0.95 17.15
CA SER A 145 -3.05 1.99 17.58
C SER A 145 -1.63 1.44 17.66
N GLY A 146 -1.45 0.24 18.21
CA GLY A 146 -0.18 -0.45 18.30
C GLY A 146 0.35 -0.83 16.91
N PHE A 147 -0.53 -1.25 16.00
CA PHE A 147 -0.14 -1.49 14.61
C PHE A 147 0.29 -0.20 13.90
N ALA A 148 -0.44 0.91 14.07
CA ALA A 148 -0.07 2.19 13.46
C ALA A 148 1.29 2.69 13.96
N GLN A 149 1.56 2.58 15.26
CA GLN A 149 2.86 2.93 15.86
C GLN A 149 4.00 2.05 15.29
N MET A 150 3.76 0.74 15.15
CA MET A 150 4.73 -0.18 14.58
C MET A 150 4.99 0.12 13.10
N LEU A 151 3.93 0.38 12.33
CA LEU A 151 4.02 0.73 10.91
C LEU A 151 4.84 2.02 10.72
N GLU A 152 4.66 3.01 11.58
CA GLU A 152 5.43 4.25 11.52
C GLU A 152 6.92 4.03 11.79
N GLN A 153 7.27 3.14 12.73
CA GLN A 153 8.65 2.73 12.94
C GLN A 153 9.23 2.03 11.70
N VAL A 154 8.47 1.14 11.07
CA VAL A 154 8.91 0.46 9.84
C VAL A 154 9.04 1.43 8.66
N ARG A 155 8.15 2.42 8.53
CA ARG A 155 8.25 3.49 7.52
C ARG A 155 9.50 4.33 7.70
N LEU A 156 9.79 4.74 8.93
CA LEU A 156 10.99 5.51 9.24
C LEU A 156 12.26 4.71 8.90
N LEU A 157 12.27 3.40 9.16
CA LEU A 157 13.36 2.52 8.73
C LEU A 157 13.45 2.43 7.21
N ASP A 158 12.34 2.27 6.50
CA ASP A 158 12.29 2.21 5.02
C ASP A 158 12.82 3.50 4.38
N GLU A 159 12.46 4.68 4.90
CA GLU A 159 12.99 5.98 4.46
C GLU A 159 14.48 6.13 4.70
N ILE A 160 14.99 5.59 5.82
CA ILE A 160 16.43 5.58 6.08
C ILE A 160 17.13 4.62 5.11
N MET A 161 16.58 3.42 4.89
CA MET A 161 17.12 2.41 3.97
C MET A 161 17.20 2.91 2.52
N GLN A 162 16.24 3.72 2.08
CA GLN A 162 16.30 4.37 0.75
C GLN A 162 17.52 5.29 0.58
N ARG A 163 18.05 5.84 1.69
CA ARG A 163 19.23 6.72 1.71
C ARG A 163 20.54 5.96 1.92
N ILE A 164 20.54 4.95 2.79
CA ILE A 164 21.76 4.21 3.18
C ILE A 164 22.01 2.92 2.39
N GLY A 165 21.03 2.45 1.61
CA GLY A 165 21.05 1.15 0.94
C GLY A 165 20.75 -0.01 1.89
N VAL A 166 21.22 -1.22 1.55
CA VAL A 166 21.07 -2.40 2.41
C VAL A 166 21.88 -2.19 3.69
N PRO A 167 21.23 -2.15 4.89
CA PRO A 167 21.92 -1.79 6.13
C PRO A 167 23.11 -2.68 6.47
N PHE A 168 23.05 -3.97 6.18
CA PHE A 168 24.12 -4.94 6.48
C PHE A 168 25.34 -4.83 5.57
N GLU A 169 25.17 -4.22 4.39
CA GLU A 169 26.26 -3.94 3.46
C GLU A 169 26.89 -2.57 3.72
N ASN A 170 26.25 -1.76 4.57
CA ASN A 170 26.76 -0.44 4.90
C ASN A 170 27.96 -0.52 5.86
N PRO A 171 29.11 0.12 5.54
CA PRO A 171 30.31 0.11 6.39
C PRO A 171 30.08 0.59 7.82
N TYR A 172 29.03 1.39 8.05
CA TYR A 172 28.69 1.97 9.36
C TYR A 172 27.76 1.10 10.21
N TRP A 173 27.31 -0.07 9.73
CA TRP A 173 26.38 -0.95 10.45
C TRP A 173 26.79 -1.24 11.91
N HIS A 174 28.08 -1.44 12.15
CA HIS A 174 28.60 -1.84 13.46
C HIS A 174 28.76 -0.68 14.47
N PHE A 175 28.51 0.58 14.10
CA PHE A 175 28.78 1.74 14.95
C PHE A 175 27.77 1.94 16.09
N LYS A 176 28.24 2.15 17.33
CA LYS A 176 27.41 2.40 18.55
C LYS A 176 27.37 3.85 19.02
N LYS A 177 26.16 4.40 19.18
CA LYS A 177 25.89 5.62 19.95
C LYS A 177 26.27 5.37 21.41
N GLY A 178 27.33 6.02 21.88
CA GLY A 178 27.84 5.83 23.25
C GLY A 178 29.27 6.28 23.50
N GLY A 179 30.12 6.32 22.47
CA GLY A 179 31.43 6.97 22.59
C GLY A 179 31.28 8.49 22.49
N ARG A 180 31.19 9.19 23.63
CA ARG A 180 31.18 10.67 23.63
C ARG A 180 32.37 11.17 22.81
N GLY A 181 32.09 11.88 21.71
CA GLY A 181 33.12 12.49 20.86
C GLY A 181 33.54 11.70 19.62
N ILE A 182 33.09 10.44 19.43
CA ILE A 182 33.46 9.66 18.24
C ILE A 182 32.70 10.16 16.99
N GLU A 183 31.41 10.46 17.12
CA GLU A 183 30.58 10.94 16.00
C GLU A 183 31.06 12.31 15.49
N SER A 184 31.22 13.29 16.41
CA SER A 184 31.77 14.60 16.09
C SER A 184 33.22 14.52 15.60
N GLY A 185 34.03 13.64 16.21
CA GLY A 185 35.42 13.41 15.81
C GLY A 185 35.54 12.84 14.40
N MET A 186 34.67 11.91 14.03
CA MET A 186 34.67 11.23 12.73
C MET A 186 34.04 12.10 11.65
N GLN A 187 32.97 12.85 11.95
CA GLN A 187 32.44 13.88 11.06
C GLN A 187 33.48 14.97 10.78
N HIS A 188 34.20 15.44 11.81
CA HIS A 188 35.30 16.39 11.61
C HIS A 188 36.45 15.78 10.80
N ALA A 189 36.86 14.54 11.07
CA ALA A 189 37.95 13.90 10.33
C ALA A 189 37.59 13.67 8.86
N LEU A 190 36.37 13.23 8.57
CA LEU A 190 35.88 13.04 7.20
C LEU A 190 35.68 14.39 6.48
N ALA A 191 35.20 15.42 7.16
CA ALA A 191 35.08 16.77 6.61
C ALA A 191 36.46 17.39 6.32
N SER A 192 37.44 17.19 7.21
CA SER A 192 38.84 17.61 7.03
C SER A 192 39.47 16.88 5.83
N ALA A 193 39.26 15.58 5.70
CA ALA A 193 39.70 14.80 4.53
C ALA A 193 39.06 15.27 3.22
N ALA A 194 37.75 15.55 3.23
CA ALA A 194 37.04 16.09 2.05
C ALA A 194 37.55 17.49 1.66
N GLN A 195 37.79 18.36 2.64
CA GLN A 195 38.35 19.70 2.43
C GLN A 195 39.76 19.63 1.84
N ALA A 196 40.60 18.73 2.36
CA ALA A 196 41.95 18.51 1.84
C ALA A 196 41.94 18.00 0.39
N LEU A 197 41.08 17.03 0.08
CA LEU A 197 40.90 16.54 -1.31
C LEU A 197 40.38 17.63 -2.24
N ARG A 198 39.53 18.54 -1.75
CA ARG A 198 38.99 19.67 -2.53
C ARG A 198 40.05 20.73 -2.79
N SER A 199 40.88 21.01 -1.79
CA SER A 199 42.03 21.91 -1.93
C SER A 199 43.06 21.36 -2.92
N LEU A 200 43.24 20.03 -2.94
CA LEU A 200 44.08 19.36 -3.92
C LEU A 200 43.51 19.42 -5.34
N ALA A 201 42.21 19.18 -5.51
CA ALA A 201 41.56 19.24 -6.81
C ALA A 201 41.62 20.66 -7.42
N THR A 202 41.29 21.69 -6.63
CA THR A 202 41.33 23.11 -7.06
C THR A 202 42.75 23.59 -7.36
N PHE A 203 43.74 23.12 -6.59
CA PHE A 203 45.15 23.40 -6.87
C PHE A 203 45.63 22.78 -8.19
N ILE A 204 45.23 21.53 -8.47
CA ILE A 204 45.56 20.85 -9.73
C ILE A 204 44.90 21.55 -10.93
N GLU A 205 43.65 22.02 -10.79
CA GLU A 205 42.93 22.78 -11.83
C GLU A 205 43.55 24.16 -12.09
N GLY A 206 44.19 24.77 -11.08
CA GLY A 206 44.87 26.07 -11.18
C GLY A 206 46.30 26.03 -11.72
N LEU A 207 46.87 24.85 -12.04
CA LEU A 207 48.22 24.74 -12.59
C LEU A 207 48.25 25.33 -14.02
N PRO A 208 49.08 26.36 -14.29
CA PRO A 208 49.13 27.03 -15.58
C PRO A 208 49.98 26.22 -16.56
N CYS A 209 49.45 25.11 -17.08
CA CYS A 209 50.22 24.23 -17.96
C CYS A 209 49.42 23.84 -19.22
N LYS A 210 49.34 24.75 -20.20
CA LYS A 210 49.40 24.30 -21.59
C LYS A 210 50.84 23.83 -21.81
N ALA A 211 51.10 22.53 -21.63
CA ALA A 211 52.44 21.97 -21.80
C ALA A 211 52.94 22.23 -23.23
N THR A 212 53.99 23.04 -23.39
CA THR A 212 54.53 23.41 -24.71
C THR A 212 55.86 22.74 -25.02
N THR A 213 56.47 22.01 -24.08
CA THR A 213 57.77 21.34 -24.30
C THR A 213 57.79 19.89 -23.82
N PHE A 214 58.55 19.04 -24.54
CA PHE A 214 58.68 17.60 -24.27
C PHE A 214 59.24 17.30 -22.87
N ALA A 215 60.14 18.15 -22.36
CA ALA A 215 60.67 18.05 -21.00
C ALA A 215 59.62 18.30 -19.90
N GLN A 216 58.66 19.21 -20.14
CA GLN A 216 57.53 19.44 -19.22
C GLN A 216 56.55 18.27 -19.22
N LEU A 217 56.37 17.61 -20.37
CA LEU A 217 55.57 16.38 -20.50
C LEU A 217 56.25 15.18 -19.81
N GLU A 218 57.57 15.03 -19.92
CA GLU A 218 58.32 14.01 -19.17
C GLU A 218 58.31 14.26 -17.67
N ALA A 219 58.43 15.52 -17.22
CA ALA A 219 58.34 15.88 -15.81
C ALA A 219 56.94 15.61 -15.24
N LEU A 220 55.87 15.96 -15.97
CA LEU A 220 54.49 15.61 -15.60
C LEU A 220 54.26 14.09 -15.61
N ALA A 221 54.88 13.35 -16.53
CA ALA A 221 54.80 11.89 -16.59
C ALA A 221 55.61 11.19 -15.49
N SER A 222 56.70 11.82 -15.02
CA SER A 222 57.51 11.37 -13.89
C SER A 222 56.79 11.64 -12.56
N ILE A 223 56.24 12.84 -12.38
CA ILE A 223 55.41 13.22 -11.21
C ILE A 223 54.14 12.36 -11.17
N SER A 224 53.50 12.08 -12.31
CA SER A 224 52.38 11.16 -12.41
C SER A 224 52.77 9.72 -12.06
N ARG A 225 53.96 9.24 -12.47
CA ARG A 225 54.51 7.92 -12.09
C ARG A 225 54.84 7.82 -10.60
N GLU A 226 55.37 8.88 -10.00
CA GLU A 226 55.71 8.92 -8.57
C GLU A 226 54.49 9.15 -7.68
N LEU A 227 53.50 9.94 -8.10
CA LEU A 227 52.17 10.00 -7.46
C LEU A 227 51.43 8.66 -7.60
N GLN A 228 51.64 7.93 -8.70
CA GLN A 228 51.21 6.54 -8.82
C GLN A 228 52.03 5.58 -7.95
N ALA A 229 53.26 5.92 -7.54
CA ALA A 229 54.04 5.15 -6.57
C ALA A 229 53.65 5.48 -5.11
N LEU A 230 53.10 6.67 -4.86
CA LEU A 230 52.42 7.08 -3.62
C LEU A 230 51.01 6.47 -3.46
N ARG A 231 50.59 5.59 -4.38
CA ARG A 231 49.34 4.80 -4.33
C ARG A 231 49.23 3.97 -3.05
N ALA A 232 48.63 4.57 -2.02
CA ALA A 232 48.23 3.95 -0.76
C ALA A 232 49.38 3.27 0.03
N PRO A 233 49.27 3.13 1.35
CA PRO A 233 50.34 2.57 2.15
C PRO A 233 50.29 1.04 2.05
N HIS A 234 50.67 0.48 0.90
CA HIS A 234 50.72 -0.97 0.72
C HIS A 234 51.69 -1.62 1.72
N TRP A 235 52.75 -0.90 2.12
CA TRP A 235 53.73 -1.32 3.12
C TRP A 235 53.20 -1.30 4.57
N LEU A 236 52.09 -0.58 4.84
CA LEU A 236 51.41 -0.60 6.15
C LEU A 236 50.44 -1.78 6.24
N LEU A 237 49.97 -2.30 5.09
CA LEU A 237 49.09 -3.47 4.98
C LEU A 237 49.85 -4.80 4.81
N THR A 238 51.04 -4.82 4.20
CA THR A 238 51.81 -6.07 4.02
C THR A 238 52.27 -6.69 5.33
N ASN A 239 52.45 -5.89 6.38
CA ASN A 239 52.81 -6.42 7.70
C ASN A 239 51.62 -6.94 8.52
N ILE A 240 50.37 -6.69 8.08
CA ILE A 240 49.15 -7.12 8.81
C ILE A 240 48.59 -8.42 8.20
N SER A 241 48.69 -8.61 6.88
CA SER A 241 48.25 -9.86 6.24
C SER A 241 49.06 -11.09 6.68
N ASP A 242 50.36 -10.91 6.98
CA ASP A 242 51.20 -11.99 7.54
C ASP A 242 50.96 -12.22 9.05
N GLU A 243 50.45 -11.22 9.78
CA GLU A 243 50.20 -11.31 11.23
C GLU A 243 48.77 -11.75 11.58
N GLN A 244 47.77 -11.64 10.70
CA GLN A 244 46.40 -12.11 10.97
C GLN A 244 46.30 -13.60 11.35
N PRO A 245 46.88 -14.57 10.59
CA PRO A 245 46.85 -15.97 11.00
C PRO A 245 47.63 -16.20 12.30
N ARG A 246 48.62 -15.36 12.60
CA ARG A 246 49.46 -15.45 13.80
C ARG A 246 48.77 -14.89 15.05
N LEU A 247 48.06 -13.76 14.93
CA LEU A 247 47.22 -13.17 15.96
C LEU A 247 46.00 -14.05 16.22
N ALA A 248 45.38 -14.62 15.18
CA ALA A 248 44.34 -15.64 15.34
C ALA A 248 44.88 -16.89 16.05
N ARG A 249 46.11 -17.33 15.74
CA ARG A 249 46.78 -18.44 16.43
C ARG A 249 47.13 -18.10 17.88
N LEU A 250 47.59 -16.89 18.17
CA LEU A 250 47.84 -16.40 19.54
C LEU A 250 46.53 -16.30 20.33
N HIS A 251 45.47 -15.76 19.72
CA HIS A 251 44.15 -15.68 20.33
C HIS A 251 43.60 -17.07 20.63
N ALA A 252 43.67 -18.00 19.67
CA ALA A 252 43.29 -19.40 19.87
C ALA A 252 44.13 -20.10 20.96
N LEU A 253 45.44 -19.81 21.04
CA LEU A 253 46.30 -20.31 22.12
C LEU A 253 45.94 -19.70 23.48
N HIS A 254 45.57 -18.43 23.52
CA HIS A 254 45.11 -17.74 24.74
C HIS A 254 43.74 -18.22 25.20
N GLU A 255 42.78 -18.42 24.30
CA GLU A 255 41.48 -19.02 24.58
C GLU A 255 41.62 -20.47 25.05
N ARG A 256 42.46 -21.26 24.37
CA ARG A 256 42.74 -22.65 24.78
C ARG A 256 43.46 -22.70 26.13
N LYS A 257 44.40 -21.77 26.40
CA LYS A 257 45.01 -21.61 27.73
C LYS A 257 43.96 -21.26 28.79
N ALA A 258 43.05 -20.33 28.48
CA ALA A 258 41.98 -19.93 29.39
C ALA A 258 41.02 -21.07 29.69
N ALA A 259 40.64 -21.86 28.68
CA ALA A 259 39.78 -23.04 28.81
C ALA A 259 40.46 -24.19 29.57
N LEU A 260 41.75 -24.45 29.31
CA LEU A 260 42.53 -25.42 30.08
C LEU A 260 42.71 -24.97 31.53
N ARG A 261 42.95 -23.67 31.74
CA ARG A 261 43.05 -23.08 33.07
C ARG A 261 41.74 -23.18 33.83
N SER A 262 40.59 -22.90 33.22
CA SER A 262 39.28 -23.06 33.88
C SER A 262 38.99 -24.53 34.20
N SER A 263 39.31 -25.46 33.29
CA SER A 263 39.23 -26.91 33.54
C SER A 263 40.15 -27.37 34.68
N LEU A 264 41.39 -26.87 34.75
CA LEU A 264 42.33 -27.15 35.85
C LEU A 264 41.82 -26.57 37.16
N LEU A 265 41.40 -25.31 37.16
CA LEU A 265 40.92 -24.61 38.36
C LEU A 265 39.61 -25.18 38.92
N SER A 266 38.88 -25.98 38.14
CA SER A 266 37.75 -26.77 38.65
C SER A 266 38.18 -27.95 39.54
N MET A 267 39.43 -28.42 39.42
CA MET A 267 39.97 -29.58 40.13
C MET A 267 41.03 -29.20 41.18
N VAL A 268 41.81 -28.15 40.92
CA VAL A 268 42.98 -27.74 41.71
C VAL A 268 43.03 -26.23 41.93
N THR A 269 43.65 -25.80 43.02
CA THR A 269 43.77 -24.37 43.37
C THR A 269 44.75 -23.63 42.46
N THR A 270 44.64 -22.29 42.40
CA THR A 270 45.52 -21.43 41.58
C THR A 270 47.01 -21.60 41.88
N ARG A 271 47.38 -21.92 43.13
CA ARG A 271 48.77 -22.23 43.53
C ARG A 271 49.32 -23.51 42.91
N PHE A 272 48.47 -24.40 42.36
CA PHE A 272 48.91 -25.59 41.64
C PHE A 272 49.66 -25.26 40.35
N LEU A 273 49.33 -24.15 39.69
CA LEU A 273 49.91 -23.76 38.40
C LEU A 273 51.38 -23.30 38.54
N SER A 274 51.75 -22.74 39.69
CA SER A 274 53.08 -22.18 39.96
C SER A 274 54.10 -23.21 40.46
N GLN A 275 53.70 -24.45 40.77
CA GLN A 275 54.59 -25.46 41.35
C GLN A 275 55.47 -26.14 40.30
N GLN A 276 56.78 -26.24 40.54
CA GLN A 276 57.69 -26.93 39.61
C GLN A 276 57.34 -28.42 39.52
N MET A 277 57.33 -28.95 38.28
CA MET A 277 57.09 -30.37 38.04
C MET A 277 58.42 -31.11 38.02
N PRO A 278 58.55 -32.28 38.68
CA PRO A 278 59.69 -33.16 38.51
C PRO A 278 59.83 -33.60 37.04
N SER A 279 61.05 -33.67 36.53
CA SER A 279 61.38 -33.90 35.12
C SER A 279 60.96 -35.27 34.54
N GLY A 280 60.59 -36.24 35.38
CA GLY A 280 60.32 -37.64 35.00
C GLY A 280 58.92 -37.97 34.45
N LEU A 281 58.00 -37.00 34.30
CA LEU A 281 56.59 -37.29 33.98
C LEU A 281 56.23 -37.39 32.47
N ARG A 282 57.23 -37.39 31.58
CA ARG A 282 57.05 -37.43 30.10
C ARG A 282 56.76 -38.82 29.52
N CYS A 283 55.96 -39.64 30.19
CA CYS A 283 55.64 -41.01 29.76
C CYS A 283 54.12 -41.20 29.55
N PRO A 284 53.68 -42.12 28.68
CA PRO A 284 52.27 -42.48 28.52
C PRO A 284 51.60 -42.88 29.84
N TRP A 285 50.29 -42.62 29.97
CA TRP A 285 49.54 -42.71 31.23
C TRP A 285 49.65 -44.07 31.96
N TRP A 286 49.85 -45.17 31.24
CA TRP A 286 49.99 -46.51 31.80
C TRP A 286 51.37 -46.76 32.44
N ARG A 287 52.45 -46.10 31.96
CA ARG A 287 53.77 -46.13 32.63
C ARG A 287 53.82 -45.23 33.87
N ARG A 288 52.93 -44.24 33.99
CA ARG A 288 52.81 -43.37 35.17
C ARG A 288 52.29 -44.11 36.42
N LEU A 289 51.69 -45.29 36.25
CA LEU A 289 51.15 -46.10 37.35
C LEU A 289 52.22 -46.76 38.23
N PHE A 290 53.43 -46.96 37.72
CA PHE A 290 54.47 -47.73 38.41
C PHE A 290 55.71 -46.91 38.80
N SER A 291 55.82 -45.64 38.40
CA SER A 291 56.98 -44.82 38.77
C SER A 291 56.87 -44.27 40.21
N SER A 292 57.99 -44.32 40.94
CA SER A 292 58.14 -43.68 42.26
C SER A 292 57.99 -42.16 42.17
N GLU A 293 58.28 -41.59 41.01
CA GLU A 293 58.22 -40.15 40.67
C GLU A 293 56.76 -39.64 40.58
N TYR A 294 55.82 -40.43 40.05
CA TYR A 294 54.40 -40.04 40.01
C TYR A 294 53.79 -40.04 41.41
N ARG A 295 54.15 -41.01 42.25
CA ARG A 295 53.66 -41.10 43.64
C ARG A 295 54.17 -39.94 44.49
N THR A 296 55.44 -39.55 44.34
CA THR A 296 56.03 -38.39 45.01
C THR A 296 55.44 -37.07 44.50
N ALA A 297 55.27 -36.89 43.19
CA ALA A 297 54.61 -35.70 42.63
C ALA A 297 53.15 -35.57 43.08
N ARG A 298 52.39 -36.68 43.10
CA ARG A 298 51.01 -36.72 43.60
C ARG A 298 50.94 -36.40 45.09
N ALA A 299 51.88 -36.89 45.90
CA ALA A 299 51.93 -36.56 47.33
C ALA A 299 52.24 -35.07 47.57
N ALA A 300 53.19 -34.50 46.83
CA ALA A 300 53.58 -33.10 46.94
C ALA A 300 52.47 -32.13 46.52
N LEU A 301 51.66 -32.50 45.53
CA LEU A 301 50.61 -31.64 44.97
C LEU A 301 49.21 -31.90 45.55
N ARG A 302 49.04 -32.95 46.35
CA ARG A 302 47.80 -33.30 47.06
C ARG A 302 47.17 -32.15 47.87
N PRO A 303 47.95 -31.28 48.56
CA PRO A 303 47.39 -30.16 49.33
C PRO A 303 46.69 -29.11 48.48
N PHE A 304 46.97 -29.06 47.19
CA PHE A 304 46.44 -28.06 46.27
C PHE A 304 45.19 -28.54 45.50
N ALA A 305 44.73 -29.77 45.73
CA ALA A 305 43.48 -30.28 45.17
C ALA A 305 42.29 -29.72 45.96
N ILE A 306 41.25 -29.27 45.26
CA ILE A 306 40.07 -28.65 45.89
C ILE A 306 39.19 -29.72 46.58
N ARG A 307 39.23 -30.97 46.10
CA ARG A 307 38.49 -32.13 46.64
C ARG A 307 39.33 -33.41 46.57
N ARG A 308 38.87 -34.48 47.22
CA ARG A 308 39.52 -35.80 47.17
C ARG A 308 39.40 -36.39 45.76
N MET A 309 40.46 -36.26 44.97
CA MET A 309 40.48 -36.67 43.56
C MET A 309 40.77 -38.16 43.39
N SER A 310 40.01 -38.81 42.50
CA SER A 310 40.24 -40.20 42.08
C SER A 310 41.56 -40.33 41.31
N HIS A 311 42.06 -41.55 41.13
CA HIS A 311 43.31 -41.77 40.42
C HIS A 311 43.25 -41.29 38.96
N GLY A 312 42.12 -41.46 38.29
CA GLY A 312 41.90 -40.95 36.93
C GLY A 312 41.87 -39.42 36.85
N SER A 313 41.28 -38.76 37.86
CA SER A 313 41.25 -37.29 37.94
C SER A 313 42.66 -36.71 38.15
N TRP A 314 43.53 -37.38 38.91
CA TRP A 314 44.93 -36.98 39.04
C TRP A 314 45.69 -37.06 37.72
N ILE A 315 45.51 -38.17 36.98
CA ILE A 315 46.14 -38.33 35.65
C ILE A 315 45.68 -37.22 34.71
N ARG A 316 44.37 -36.91 34.71
CA ARG A 316 43.80 -35.84 33.90
C ARG A 316 44.34 -34.46 34.28
N ALA A 317 44.43 -34.14 35.57
CA ALA A 317 44.98 -32.86 36.02
C ALA A 317 46.46 -32.70 35.66
N PHE A 318 47.26 -33.77 35.75
CA PHE A 318 48.66 -33.73 35.33
C PHE A 318 48.81 -33.53 33.82
N SER A 319 48.01 -34.23 33.00
CA SER A 319 48.01 -34.05 31.55
C SER A 319 47.59 -32.63 31.14
N LEU A 320 46.56 -32.06 31.80
CA LEU A 320 46.13 -30.69 31.54
C LEU A 320 47.18 -29.65 31.97
N LEU A 321 47.90 -29.88 33.08
CA LEU A 321 48.97 -28.99 33.53
C LEU A 321 50.16 -29.00 32.55
N GLU A 322 50.48 -30.18 32.01
CA GLU A 322 51.52 -30.35 30.99
C GLU A 322 51.15 -29.62 29.69
N GLU A 323 49.90 -29.77 29.23
CA GLU A 323 49.36 -29.06 28.06
C GLU A 323 49.35 -27.53 28.29
N HIS A 324 48.93 -27.07 29.47
CA HIS A 324 48.94 -25.65 29.85
C HIS A 324 50.35 -25.05 29.80
N ARG A 325 51.38 -25.78 30.27
CA ARG A 325 52.79 -25.32 30.21
C ARG A 325 53.37 -25.32 28.81
N GLN A 326 52.99 -26.31 27.99
CA GLN A 326 53.43 -26.36 26.61
C GLN A 326 52.88 -25.15 25.84
N ILE A 327 51.59 -24.83 26.04
CA ILE A 327 50.96 -23.63 25.48
C ILE A 327 51.60 -22.34 26.03
N GLU A 328 51.99 -22.28 27.31
CA GLU A 328 52.74 -21.13 27.84
C GLU A 328 54.11 -20.94 27.18
N LYS A 329 54.83 -22.02 26.90
CA LYS A 329 56.10 -21.97 26.16
C LYS A 329 55.87 -21.53 24.72
N ASP A 330 54.81 -22.00 24.08
CA ASP A 330 54.48 -21.65 22.70
C ASP A 330 54.05 -20.18 22.59
N ILE A 331 53.25 -19.68 23.56
CA ILE A 331 52.94 -18.24 23.70
C ILE A 331 54.22 -17.44 23.91
N SER A 332 55.14 -17.88 24.78
CA SER A 332 56.41 -17.18 25.05
C SER A 332 57.34 -17.16 23.83
N LYS A 333 57.38 -18.22 23.03
CA LYS A 333 58.15 -18.28 21.77
C LYS A 333 57.55 -17.36 20.71
N GLU A 334 56.24 -17.35 20.58
CA GLU A 334 55.55 -16.46 19.64
C GLU A 334 55.67 -14.99 20.05
N SER A 335 55.63 -14.67 21.35
CA SER A 335 55.85 -13.31 21.84
C SER A 335 57.32 -12.87 21.82
N ALA A 336 58.30 -13.78 21.95
CA ALA A 336 59.73 -13.44 21.80
C ALA A 336 60.10 -13.00 20.37
N LYS A 337 59.48 -13.59 19.35
CA LYS A 337 59.59 -13.15 17.95
C LYS A 337 59.06 -11.71 17.73
N SER A 338 58.22 -11.18 18.63
CA SER A 338 57.74 -9.79 18.59
C SER A 338 58.82 -8.77 19.00
N ARG A 339 59.79 -9.16 19.85
CA ARG A 339 60.95 -8.29 20.19
C ARG A 339 61.92 -8.12 19.03
N HIS A 340 62.00 -9.10 18.12
CA HIS A 340 62.76 -8.98 16.87
C HIS A 340 62.14 -7.94 15.92
N TYR A 341 60.84 -7.63 16.09
CA TYR A 341 60.11 -6.62 15.33
C TYR A 341 60.42 -5.18 15.76
N GLN A 342 60.74 -4.97 17.04
CA GLN A 342 61.22 -3.67 17.52
C GLN A 342 62.59 -3.30 16.92
N ALA A 343 63.46 -4.28 16.65
CA ALA A 343 64.70 -4.06 15.90
C ALA A 343 64.46 -3.75 14.40
N THR A 344 63.34 -4.18 13.83
CA THR A 344 62.97 -3.86 12.43
C THR A 344 62.41 -2.44 12.28
N SER A 345 61.94 -1.81 13.37
CA SER A 345 61.57 -0.39 13.36
C SER A 345 62.75 0.54 13.06
N ALA A 346 63.98 0.15 13.44
CA ALA A 346 65.21 0.87 13.08
C ALA A 346 65.54 0.75 11.57
N SER A 347 65.13 -0.35 10.92
CA SER A 347 65.23 -0.52 9.46
C SER A 347 64.19 0.33 8.70
N VAL A 348 63.02 0.59 9.30
CA VAL A 348 62.01 1.52 8.77
C VAL A 348 62.51 2.96 8.82
N VAL A 349 63.14 3.39 9.93
CA VAL A 349 63.78 4.72 10.05
C VAL A 349 64.97 4.85 9.08
N GLY A 350 65.78 3.80 8.92
CA GLY A 350 66.87 3.77 7.94
C GLY A 350 66.42 3.80 6.48
N LYS A 351 65.25 3.23 6.15
CA LYS A 351 64.63 3.35 4.81
C LYS A 351 63.95 4.70 4.57
N TYR A 352 63.38 5.30 5.62
CA TYR A 352 62.83 6.66 5.59
C TYR A 352 63.93 7.71 5.36
N HIS A 353 65.11 7.56 5.98
CA HIS A 353 66.28 8.40 5.71
C HIS A 353 66.82 8.25 4.28
N ARG A 354 66.89 7.03 3.73
CA ARG A 354 67.28 6.83 2.31
C ARG A 354 66.25 7.38 1.31
N MET A 355 64.96 7.39 1.66
CA MET A 355 63.91 8.03 0.87
C MET A 355 63.97 9.56 0.97
N ALA A 356 64.31 10.11 2.13
CA ALA A 356 64.54 11.54 2.30
C ALA A 356 65.82 12.03 1.58
N GLU A 357 66.89 11.21 1.53
CA GLU A 357 68.09 11.48 0.73
C GLU A 357 67.81 11.41 -0.78
N LYS A 358 67.01 10.43 -1.25
CA LYS A 358 66.57 10.36 -2.66
C LYS A 358 65.60 11.48 -3.06
N ALA A 359 64.73 11.91 -2.14
CA ALA A 359 63.93 13.12 -2.30
C ALA A 359 64.81 14.39 -2.31
N GLY A 360 65.95 14.37 -1.59
CA GLY A 360 67.01 15.38 -1.68
C GLY A 360 67.70 15.44 -3.05
N ALA A 361 67.94 14.30 -3.70
CA ALA A 361 68.49 14.23 -5.05
C ALA A 361 67.47 14.68 -6.13
N LEU A 362 66.18 14.38 -5.93
CA LEU A 362 65.09 14.93 -6.75
C LEU A 362 64.90 16.45 -6.53
N ARG A 363 65.29 16.97 -5.36
CA ARG A 363 65.31 18.40 -5.00
C ARG A 363 66.29 19.21 -5.85
N GLU A 364 67.46 18.65 -6.16
CA GLU A 364 68.46 19.27 -7.06
C GLU A 364 68.04 19.23 -8.54
N GLN A 365 67.26 18.23 -8.94
CA GLN A 365 66.74 18.12 -10.31
C GLN A 365 65.47 18.96 -10.54
N ALA A 366 64.65 19.17 -9.49
CA ALA A 366 63.42 19.96 -9.55
C ALA A 366 63.62 21.47 -9.28
N SER A 367 64.74 21.88 -8.66
CA SER A 367 65.08 23.30 -8.45
C SER A 367 65.27 24.08 -9.76
N ALA A 368 65.39 23.39 -10.90
CA ALA A 368 65.43 24.00 -12.23
C ALA A 368 64.06 24.49 -12.76
N LEU A 369 62.93 24.18 -12.10
CA LEU A 369 61.58 24.49 -12.57
C LEU A 369 60.78 25.47 -11.67
N GLY A 370 61.39 26.04 -10.63
CA GLY A 370 60.91 27.25 -9.93
C GLY A 370 59.59 27.18 -9.15
N SER A 371 58.73 26.17 -9.32
CA SER A 371 57.43 26.07 -8.62
C SER A 371 57.13 24.72 -7.96
N ALA A 372 58.06 23.77 -8.00
CA ALA A 372 57.88 22.43 -7.42
C ALA A 372 57.93 22.38 -5.88
N ASP A 373 58.72 23.26 -5.25
CA ASP A 373 58.86 23.29 -3.78
C ASP A 373 57.57 23.74 -3.07
N ALA A 374 56.82 24.68 -3.65
CA ALA A 374 55.54 25.12 -3.11
C ALA A 374 54.46 24.01 -3.21
N ILE A 375 54.46 23.26 -4.31
CA ILE A 375 53.56 22.12 -4.57
C ILE A 375 53.81 21.00 -3.54
N LEU A 376 55.08 20.63 -3.34
CA LEU A 376 55.47 19.55 -2.43
C LEU A 376 55.30 19.94 -0.96
N GLN A 377 55.55 21.19 -0.58
CA GLN A 377 55.30 21.67 0.79
C GLN A 377 53.81 21.70 1.13
N HIS A 378 52.94 22.12 0.20
CA HIS A 378 51.49 22.10 0.44
C HIS A 378 50.93 20.69 0.52
N LEU A 379 51.40 19.77 -0.32
CA LEU A 379 51.04 18.34 -0.27
C LEU A 379 51.50 17.67 1.02
N ALA A 380 52.74 17.91 1.44
CA ALA A 380 53.29 17.35 2.66
C ALA A 380 52.57 17.90 3.90
N LYS A 381 52.24 19.20 3.91
CA LYS A 381 51.51 19.84 5.00
C LYS A 381 50.06 19.36 5.09
N ALA A 382 49.33 19.32 3.97
CA ALA A 382 47.96 18.78 3.94
C ALA A 382 47.92 17.31 4.41
N ASN A 383 48.88 16.49 3.98
CA ASN A 383 48.96 15.10 4.41
C ASN A 383 49.36 14.97 5.89
N ALA A 384 50.26 15.81 6.39
CA ALA A 384 50.66 15.85 7.80
C ALA A 384 49.52 16.34 8.72
N ASP A 385 48.74 17.32 8.29
CA ASP A 385 47.60 17.86 9.05
C ASP A 385 46.46 16.83 9.12
N ILE A 386 46.13 16.16 8.01
CA ILE A 386 45.16 15.05 7.99
C ILE A 386 45.63 13.92 8.92
N VAL A 387 46.87 13.45 8.79
CA VAL A 387 47.42 12.35 9.59
C VAL A 387 47.58 12.74 11.06
N GLY A 388 47.87 14.02 11.34
CA GLY A 388 48.02 14.58 12.67
C GLY A 388 46.69 14.65 13.43
N GLU A 389 45.65 15.23 12.83
CA GLU A 389 44.29 15.25 13.41
C GLU A 389 43.74 13.84 13.58
N PHE A 390 44.02 12.93 12.64
CA PHE A 390 43.60 11.53 12.72
C PHE A 390 44.26 10.81 13.88
N ARG A 391 45.58 10.94 14.06
CA ARG A 391 46.32 10.34 15.19
C ARG A 391 45.87 10.85 16.54
N GLN A 392 45.43 12.10 16.63
CA GLN A 392 45.03 12.70 17.90
C GLN A 392 43.65 12.21 18.39
N LYS A 393 42.78 11.73 17.48
CA LYS A 393 41.40 11.32 17.79
C LYS A 393 41.08 9.84 17.52
N ALA A 394 41.88 9.12 16.73
CA ALA A 394 41.60 7.73 16.30
C ALA A 394 42.21 6.66 17.22
N GLY A 395 41.83 6.66 18.50
CA GLY A 395 42.14 5.55 19.41
C GLY A 395 41.42 4.24 19.04
N ASP A 396 40.25 4.30 18.40
CA ASP A 396 39.34 3.13 18.27
C ASP A 396 38.88 2.79 16.83
N VAL A 397 39.33 3.49 15.78
CA VAL A 397 38.72 3.38 14.42
C VAL A 397 39.60 2.63 13.40
N ASN A 398 40.60 1.87 13.86
CA ASN A 398 41.62 1.24 13.01
C ASN A 398 41.08 0.18 12.01
N TRP A 399 39.84 -0.29 12.18
CA TRP A 399 39.21 -1.29 11.30
C TRP A 399 38.54 -0.68 10.05
N PHE A 400 38.19 0.61 10.10
CA PHE A 400 37.36 1.30 9.08
C PHE A 400 38.06 1.46 7.71
N PHE A 401 39.40 1.40 7.67
CA PHE A 401 40.22 1.56 6.46
C PHE A 401 40.75 0.24 5.90
N SER A 402 40.15 -0.90 6.28
CA SER A 402 40.42 -2.16 5.59
C SER A 402 39.95 -2.07 4.13
N LYS A 403 40.56 -2.89 3.26
CA LYS A 403 40.65 -2.77 1.77
C LYS A 403 39.38 -2.42 0.96
N GLU A 404 38.19 -2.40 1.55
CA GLU A 404 36.92 -2.35 0.81
C GLU A 404 36.26 -0.96 0.74
N VAL A 405 36.60 -0.01 1.63
CA VAL A 405 35.85 1.28 1.70
C VAL A 405 36.46 2.40 0.83
N PHE A 406 37.75 2.34 0.49
CA PHE A 406 38.43 3.38 -0.31
C PHE A 406 39.27 2.78 -1.45
N PRO A 407 38.74 2.71 -2.68
CA PRO A 407 39.54 2.36 -3.84
C PRO A 407 40.54 3.48 -4.19
N LEU A 408 41.68 3.08 -4.77
CA LEU A 408 42.78 3.93 -5.22
C LEU A 408 42.33 5.22 -5.96
N VAL A 409 42.59 6.37 -5.35
CA VAL A 409 42.27 7.69 -5.92
C VAL A 409 43.36 8.12 -6.92
N THR A 410 43.04 8.12 -8.21
CA THR A 410 43.73 8.88 -9.27
C THR A 410 43.19 10.31 -9.39
N VAL A 411 43.94 11.21 -10.05
CA VAL A 411 43.55 12.63 -10.27
C VAL A 411 42.17 12.78 -10.94
N LYS A 412 41.79 11.88 -11.87
CA LYS A 412 40.45 11.85 -12.48
C LYS A 412 39.34 11.32 -11.56
N SER A 413 39.70 10.52 -10.54
CA SER A 413 38.76 9.94 -9.57
C SER A 413 38.70 10.69 -8.24
N ALA A 414 39.49 11.76 -8.05
CA ALA A 414 39.46 12.57 -6.84
C ALA A 414 38.06 13.17 -6.60
N GLY A 415 37.39 13.63 -7.65
CA GLY A 415 35.99 14.09 -7.57
C GLY A 415 34.99 12.97 -7.22
N SER A 416 35.20 11.76 -7.73
CA SER A 416 34.40 10.57 -7.39
C SER A 416 34.60 10.14 -5.92
N ALA A 417 35.85 10.12 -5.45
CA ALA A 417 36.19 9.82 -4.06
C ALA A 417 35.67 10.91 -3.09
N LEU A 418 35.68 12.18 -3.51
CA LEU A 418 35.05 13.29 -2.78
C LEU A 418 33.53 13.10 -2.68
N GLY A 419 32.88 12.71 -3.78
CA GLY A 419 31.45 12.38 -3.80
C GLY A 419 31.11 11.18 -2.90
N GLN A 420 31.92 10.13 -2.93
CA GLN A 420 31.78 8.97 -2.04
C GLN A 420 31.97 9.36 -0.56
N LEU A 421 32.97 10.17 -0.24
CA LEU A 421 33.21 10.69 1.12
C LEU A 421 32.07 11.59 1.63
N GLN A 422 31.53 12.45 0.77
CA GLN A 422 30.38 13.30 1.10
C GLN A 422 29.10 12.49 1.32
N ASN A 423 28.87 11.45 0.51
CA ASN A 423 27.77 10.50 0.71
C ASN A 423 27.96 9.69 2.02
N LEU A 424 29.18 9.26 2.30
CA LEU A 424 29.54 8.54 3.54
C LEU A 424 29.37 9.41 4.80
N LEU A 425 29.64 10.71 4.71
CA LEU A 425 29.37 11.69 5.78
C LEU A 425 27.87 11.85 6.07
N GLY A 426 27.04 11.90 5.02
CA GLY A 426 25.58 11.98 5.17
C GLY A 426 24.98 10.73 5.80
N THR A 427 25.46 9.56 5.40
CA THR A 427 24.89 8.26 5.78
C THR A 427 25.23 7.78 7.20
N LEU A 428 26.29 8.29 7.84
CA LEU A 428 26.64 7.90 9.22
C LEU A 428 25.52 8.19 10.22
N THR A 429 24.94 9.40 10.14
CA THR A 429 23.85 9.82 11.02
C THR A 429 22.59 8.96 10.81
N ASP A 430 22.30 8.66 9.55
CA ASP A 430 21.20 7.81 9.14
C ASP A 430 21.39 6.35 9.59
N CYS A 431 22.60 5.78 9.51
CA CYS A 431 22.88 4.44 10.01
C CYS A 431 22.73 4.33 11.54
N ILE A 432 23.13 5.36 12.28
CA ILE A 432 22.91 5.43 13.74
C ILE A 432 21.41 5.51 14.04
N ALA A 433 20.67 6.37 13.34
CA ALA A 433 19.22 6.51 13.49
C ALA A 433 18.46 5.23 13.13
N PHE A 434 18.88 4.53 12.07
CA PHE A 434 18.33 3.23 11.67
C PHE A 434 18.44 2.26 12.82
N ARG A 435 19.63 2.12 13.40
CA ARG A 435 19.87 1.12 14.43
C ARG A 435 19.21 1.45 15.76
N ASP A 436 19.16 2.73 16.15
CA ASP A 436 18.44 3.17 17.34
C ASP A 436 16.93 2.89 17.21
N THR A 437 16.39 2.97 16.00
CA THR A 437 14.98 2.64 15.70
C THR A 437 14.79 1.13 15.62
N TYR A 438 15.68 0.42 14.92
CA TYR A 438 15.67 -1.04 14.77
C TYR A 438 15.80 -1.77 16.11
N GLY A 439 16.58 -1.22 17.06
CA GLY A 439 16.72 -1.76 18.40
C GLY A 439 15.49 -1.62 19.30
N LYS A 440 14.47 -0.84 18.88
CA LYS A 440 13.18 -0.71 19.56
C LYS A 440 12.13 -1.69 19.04
N LEU A 441 12.38 -2.36 17.91
CA LEU A 441 11.47 -3.32 17.32
C LEU A 441 11.47 -4.65 18.08
N ASP A 442 10.35 -5.36 18.03
CA ASP A 442 10.25 -6.73 18.50
C ASP A 442 11.04 -7.69 17.59
N ALA A 443 11.52 -8.81 18.14
CA ALA A 443 12.40 -9.75 17.45
C ALA A 443 11.81 -10.29 16.15
N GLU A 444 10.49 -10.53 16.10
CA GLU A 444 9.78 -10.97 14.89
C GLU A 444 9.80 -9.88 13.80
N VAL A 445 9.57 -8.61 14.19
CA VAL A 445 9.55 -7.47 13.26
C VAL A 445 10.96 -7.15 12.79
N SER A 446 11.96 -7.21 13.67
CA SER A 446 13.37 -7.10 13.30
C SER A 446 13.79 -8.18 12.29
N GLY A 447 13.37 -9.43 12.51
CA GLY A 447 13.61 -10.53 11.57
C GLY A 447 12.96 -10.28 10.21
N PHE A 448 11.72 -9.76 10.20
CA PHE A 448 11.03 -9.35 8.98
C PHE A 448 11.78 -8.24 8.23
N VAL A 449 12.17 -7.16 8.93
CA VAL A 449 12.88 -6.02 8.32
C VAL A 449 14.17 -6.47 7.65
N ASN A 450 14.91 -7.41 8.24
CA ASN A 450 16.15 -7.93 7.64
C ASN A 450 15.88 -8.72 6.35
N ALA A 451 14.87 -9.58 6.37
CA ALA A 451 14.47 -10.34 5.19
C ALA A 451 14.00 -9.40 4.07
N ALA A 452 13.23 -8.37 4.42
CA ALA A 452 12.75 -7.36 3.48
C ALA A 452 13.86 -6.47 2.93
N ALA A 453 14.83 -6.10 3.76
CA ALA A 453 15.99 -5.32 3.36
C ALA A 453 16.82 -6.03 2.29
N ALA A 454 17.06 -7.32 2.47
CA ALA A 454 17.83 -8.14 1.55
C ALA A 454 17.11 -8.33 0.20
N ASP A 455 15.79 -8.53 0.25
CA ASP A 455 14.97 -8.80 -0.95
C ASP A 455 14.69 -7.53 -1.78
N THR A 456 14.39 -6.41 -1.11
CA THR A 456 14.00 -5.16 -1.78
C THR A 456 15.16 -4.20 -2.07
N SER A 457 16.40 -4.59 -1.75
CA SER A 457 17.57 -3.69 -1.76
C SER A 457 17.33 -2.38 -0.98
N GLY A 458 16.50 -2.46 0.07
CA GLY A 458 16.14 -1.33 0.93
C GLY A 458 15.08 -0.36 0.39
N LYS A 459 14.26 -0.75 -0.60
CA LYS A 459 13.16 0.08 -1.12
C LYS A 459 11.80 -0.61 -1.00
N GLY A 460 10.90 -0.05 -0.19
CA GLY A 460 9.51 -0.53 -0.10
C GLY A 460 9.30 -1.58 0.99
N THR A 461 10.17 -1.60 1.99
CA THR A 461 10.08 -2.47 3.18
C THR A 461 8.74 -2.27 3.90
N ALA A 462 8.26 -1.03 3.97
CA ALA A 462 6.97 -0.73 4.61
C ALA A 462 5.79 -1.32 3.83
N ALA A 463 5.86 -1.33 2.49
CA ALA A 463 4.82 -1.93 1.66
C ALA A 463 4.79 -3.45 1.82
N CYS A 464 5.96 -4.09 1.87
CA CYS A 464 6.09 -5.52 2.16
C CYS A 464 5.55 -5.86 3.56
N PHE A 465 5.83 -5.03 4.58
CA PHE A 465 5.34 -5.23 5.94
C PHE A 465 3.81 -5.21 6.00
N VAL A 466 3.18 -4.19 5.41
CA VAL A 466 1.71 -4.11 5.35
C VAL A 466 1.12 -5.31 4.60
N LYS A 467 1.73 -5.73 3.49
CA LYS A 467 1.27 -6.91 2.74
C LYS A 467 1.36 -8.18 3.58
N ALA A 468 2.51 -8.44 4.22
CA ALA A 468 2.70 -9.61 5.06
C ALA A 468 1.75 -9.63 6.26
N TYR A 469 1.57 -8.49 6.92
CA TYR A 469 0.65 -8.34 8.05
C TYR A 469 -0.80 -8.62 7.65
N HIS A 470 -1.31 -7.96 6.61
CA HIS A 470 -2.68 -8.17 6.14
C HIS A 470 -2.90 -9.58 5.59
N HIS A 471 -1.89 -10.18 4.97
CA HIS A 471 -1.95 -11.56 4.49
C HIS A 471 -2.12 -12.55 5.65
N GLN A 472 -1.34 -12.39 6.73
CA GLN A 472 -1.45 -13.24 7.91
C GLN A 472 -2.75 -13.00 8.70
N ALA A 473 -3.15 -11.73 8.86
CA ALA A 473 -4.44 -11.39 9.48
C ALA A 473 -5.61 -12.03 8.72
N LEU A 474 -5.60 -11.95 7.39
CA LEU A 474 -6.60 -12.60 6.54
C LEU A 474 -6.56 -14.14 6.71
N ALA A 475 -5.39 -14.76 6.70
CA ALA A 475 -5.25 -16.20 6.88
C ALA A 475 -5.80 -16.66 8.25
N GLN A 476 -5.56 -15.89 9.31
CA GLN A 476 -6.08 -16.17 10.65
C GLN A 476 -7.61 -16.10 10.68
N VAL A 477 -8.20 -15.05 10.11
CA VAL A 477 -9.65 -14.90 10.00
C VAL A 477 -10.27 -16.08 9.26
N MET A 478 -9.71 -16.43 8.10
CA MET A 478 -10.27 -17.48 7.24
C MET A 478 -10.18 -18.88 7.88
N ARG A 479 -9.20 -19.12 8.74
CA ARG A 479 -9.11 -20.37 9.53
C ARG A 479 -10.22 -20.49 10.57
N THR A 480 -10.62 -19.39 11.19
CA THR A 480 -11.64 -19.40 12.26
C THR A 480 -13.07 -19.50 11.75
N ASN A 481 -13.33 -19.00 10.54
CA ASN A 481 -14.67 -18.96 9.95
C ASN A 481 -14.58 -19.17 8.44
N ALA A 482 -14.37 -20.42 8.03
CA ALA A 482 -14.45 -20.84 6.64
C ALA A 482 -15.93 -20.90 6.20
N ARG A 483 -16.57 -19.74 5.98
CA ARG A 483 -17.85 -19.72 5.27
C ARG A 483 -17.59 -20.16 3.81
N ASN A 484 -18.31 -21.20 3.38
CA ASN A 484 -18.18 -21.83 2.07
C ASN A 484 -18.36 -20.84 0.91
N ALA A 485 -17.82 -21.23 -0.26
CA ALA A 485 -17.50 -20.37 -1.39
C ALA A 485 -18.66 -19.44 -1.83
N PRO A 486 -18.50 -18.10 -1.77
CA PRO A 486 -19.54 -17.14 -2.13
C PRO A 486 -19.99 -17.23 -3.60
N LYS A 487 -19.18 -17.85 -4.47
CA LYS A 487 -19.51 -18.04 -5.89
C LYS A 487 -20.73 -18.94 -6.07
N GLU A 488 -20.78 -20.08 -5.39
CA GLU A 488 -21.88 -21.03 -5.52
C GLU A 488 -23.19 -20.43 -4.96
N LEU A 489 -23.10 -19.73 -3.82
CA LEU A 489 -24.24 -19.02 -3.24
C LEU A 489 -24.76 -17.93 -4.18
N ALA A 490 -23.88 -17.14 -4.78
CA ALA A 490 -24.26 -16.11 -5.75
C ALA A 490 -24.86 -16.69 -7.03
N GLU A 491 -24.35 -17.82 -7.52
CA GLU A 491 -24.91 -18.51 -8.69
C GLU A 491 -26.30 -19.09 -8.41
N ARG A 492 -26.49 -19.72 -7.25
CA ARG A 492 -27.80 -20.19 -6.77
C ARG A 492 -28.80 -19.04 -6.67
N TYR A 493 -28.38 -17.92 -6.07
CA TYR A 493 -29.21 -16.72 -5.99
C TYR A 493 -29.59 -16.18 -7.36
N ARG A 494 -28.65 -16.05 -8.31
CA ARG A 494 -28.96 -15.58 -9.68
C ARG A 494 -29.98 -16.47 -10.37
N LYS A 495 -29.81 -17.79 -10.28
CA LYS A 495 -30.75 -18.76 -10.88
C LYS A 495 -32.14 -18.60 -10.30
N GLU A 496 -32.24 -18.41 -8.99
CA GLU A 496 -33.50 -18.23 -8.31
C GLU A 496 -34.13 -16.85 -8.59
N ASP A 497 -33.34 -15.79 -8.63
CA ASP A 497 -33.75 -14.42 -9.00
C ASP A 497 -34.42 -14.38 -10.38
N HIS A 498 -33.85 -15.09 -11.37
CA HIS A 498 -34.47 -15.22 -12.69
C HIS A 498 -35.87 -15.83 -12.63
N LYS A 499 -36.05 -16.93 -11.88
CA LYS A 499 -37.37 -17.53 -11.72
C LYS A 499 -38.33 -16.59 -10.99
N VAL A 500 -37.88 -15.95 -9.91
CA VAL A 500 -38.71 -15.03 -9.12
C VAL A 500 -39.20 -13.87 -9.98
N ARG A 501 -38.35 -13.32 -10.85
CA ARG A 501 -38.74 -12.28 -11.83
C ARG A 501 -39.84 -12.77 -12.77
N ASP A 502 -39.72 -13.97 -13.31
CA ASP A 502 -40.74 -14.56 -14.19
C ASP A 502 -42.06 -14.80 -13.43
N MET A 503 -41.99 -15.32 -12.20
CA MET A 503 -43.18 -15.57 -11.37
C MET A 503 -43.88 -14.27 -10.97
N HIS A 504 -43.14 -13.22 -10.63
CA HIS A 504 -43.73 -11.89 -10.38
C HIS A 504 -44.38 -11.31 -11.63
N ARG A 505 -43.75 -11.43 -12.80
CA ARG A 505 -44.35 -11.03 -14.07
C ARG A 505 -45.72 -11.69 -14.26
N TYR A 506 -45.81 -13.00 -14.08
CA TYR A 506 -47.08 -13.73 -14.22
C TYR A 506 -48.13 -13.31 -13.19
N ARG A 507 -47.75 -13.05 -11.93
CA ARG A 507 -48.68 -12.54 -10.90
C ARG A 507 -49.20 -11.14 -11.24
N ILE A 508 -48.35 -10.26 -11.77
CA ILE A 508 -48.76 -8.94 -12.25
C ILE A 508 -49.75 -9.08 -13.40
N MET A 509 -49.44 -9.95 -14.38
CA MET A 509 -50.35 -10.24 -15.49
C MET A 509 -51.70 -10.72 -14.97
N ALA A 510 -51.73 -11.70 -14.05
CA ALA A 510 -52.96 -12.21 -13.46
C ALA A 510 -53.78 -11.12 -12.75
N THR A 511 -53.10 -10.22 -12.03
CA THR A 511 -53.75 -9.10 -11.33
C THR A 511 -54.40 -8.13 -12.32
N ILE A 512 -53.70 -7.78 -13.40
CA ILE A 512 -54.22 -6.88 -14.42
C ILE A 512 -55.39 -7.54 -15.18
N GLU A 513 -55.25 -8.80 -15.59
CA GLU A 513 -56.32 -9.56 -16.25
C GLU A 513 -57.57 -9.69 -15.37
N ALA A 514 -57.39 -9.87 -14.06
CA ALA A 514 -58.51 -9.90 -13.12
C ALA A 514 -59.26 -8.55 -13.02
N ALA A 515 -58.57 -7.44 -13.27
CA ALA A 515 -59.15 -6.10 -13.32
C ALA A 515 -59.77 -5.75 -14.68
N GLN A 516 -59.43 -6.47 -15.75
CA GLN A 516 -60.01 -6.26 -17.07
C GLN A 516 -61.49 -6.69 -17.11
N PRO A 517 -62.33 -5.96 -17.86
CA PRO A 517 -63.71 -6.38 -18.05
C PRO A 517 -63.73 -7.71 -18.82
N LYS A 518 -64.17 -8.79 -18.16
CA LYS A 518 -64.44 -10.08 -18.82
C LYS A 518 -65.37 -9.81 -20.01
N GLN A 519 -65.10 -10.42 -21.16
CA GLN A 519 -65.74 -10.19 -22.48
C GLN A 519 -67.29 -10.19 -22.51
N HIS A 520 -67.96 -10.47 -21.38
CA HIS A 520 -69.41 -10.45 -21.21
C HIS A 520 -69.86 -9.31 -20.29
N TYR A 521 -69.72 -8.05 -20.73
CA TYR A 521 -70.58 -6.97 -20.26
C TYR A 521 -71.59 -6.62 -21.36
N HIS A 522 -72.61 -7.46 -21.50
CA HIS A 522 -73.93 -6.98 -21.91
C HIS A 522 -74.52 -6.26 -20.70
N THR A 523 -74.15 -5.00 -20.48
CA THR A 523 -74.89 -4.16 -19.53
C THR A 523 -75.95 -3.38 -20.29
N SER A 524 -77.18 -3.70 -19.95
CA SER A 524 -78.38 -2.94 -20.24
C SER A 524 -78.20 -1.49 -19.78
N GLY A 525 -78.20 -0.53 -20.71
CA GLY A 525 -78.53 0.87 -20.43
C GLY A 525 -77.42 1.93 -20.52
N GLY A 526 -76.14 1.59 -20.76
CA GLY A 526 -75.07 2.58 -20.93
C GLY A 526 -74.12 2.24 -22.08
N THR A 527 -73.59 3.23 -22.80
CA THR A 527 -72.49 2.99 -23.76
C THR A 527 -71.26 2.51 -22.97
N SER A 528 -70.95 1.22 -23.04
CA SER A 528 -69.78 0.66 -22.36
C SER A 528 -68.49 1.32 -22.85
N GLU A 529 -67.54 1.56 -21.94
CA GLU A 529 -66.21 2.10 -22.29
C GLU A 529 -65.52 1.28 -23.39
N VAL A 530 -65.75 -0.03 -23.39
CA VAL A 530 -65.33 -0.97 -24.44
C VAL A 530 -65.94 -0.63 -25.80
N ALA A 531 -67.24 -0.30 -25.86
CA ALA A 531 -67.88 0.12 -27.10
C ALA A 531 -67.34 1.45 -27.62
N ILE A 532 -66.94 2.37 -26.72
CA ILE A 532 -66.29 3.62 -27.11
C ILE A 532 -64.95 3.33 -27.80
N LEU A 533 -64.11 2.47 -27.20
CA LEU A 533 -62.82 2.10 -27.79
C LEU A 533 -62.98 1.41 -29.15
N LYS A 534 -63.91 0.44 -29.27
CA LYS A 534 -64.20 -0.26 -30.54
C LYS A 534 -64.64 0.70 -31.64
N ARG A 535 -65.57 1.62 -31.33
CA ARG A 535 -66.04 2.64 -32.29
C ARG A 535 -64.92 3.59 -32.72
N GLU A 536 -64.03 3.99 -31.80
CA GLU A 536 -62.90 4.84 -32.16
C GLU A 536 -61.85 4.09 -33.00
N HIS A 537 -61.68 2.79 -32.81
CA HIS A 537 -60.78 1.96 -33.62
C HIS A 537 -61.24 1.79 -35.08
N GLU A 538 -62.55 1.68 -35.31
CA GLU A 538 -63.13 1.56 -36.66
C GLU A 538 -63.02 2.85 -37.49
N LYS A 539 -62.83 4.01 -36.84
CA LYS A 539 -62.74 5.31 -37.52
C LYS A 539 -61.41 5.47 -38.25
N LYS A 540 -61.47 5.85 -39.53
CA LYS A 540 -60.29 6.22 -40.34
C LYS A 540 -59.89 7.70 -40.20
N ARG A 541 -60.83 8.58 -39.83
CA ARG A 541 -60.63 10.04 -39.70
C ARG A 541 -61.49 10.57 -38.53
N LYS A 542 -61.20 11.79 -38.07
CA LYS A 542 -61.91 12.44 -36.94
C LYS A 542 -61.89 11.63 -35.64
N LEU A 543 -60.74 11.04 -35.32
CA LEU A 543 -60.49 10.37 -34.04
C LEU A 543 -60.60 11.37 -32.89
N LYS A 544 -61.14 10.94 -31.75
CA LYS A 544 -61.16 11.76 -30.53
C LYS A 544 -59.74 12.21 -30.16
N PRO A 545 -59.57 13.46 -29.67
CA PRO A 545 -58.33 13.87 -29.02
C PRO A 545 -58.01 12.96 -27.83
N ILE A 546 -56.72 12.71 -27.56
CA ILE A 546 -56.27 11.79 -26.50
C ILE A 546 -56.92 12.13 -25.15
N ARG A 547 -56.95 13.42 -24.78
CA ARG A 547 -57.62 13.89 -23.56
C ARG A 547 -59.08 13.45 -23.48
N SER A 548 -59.85 13.71 -24.55
CA SER A 548 -61.27 13.36 -24.61
C SER A 548 -61.48 11.85 -24.63
N LEU A 549 -60.59 11.12 -25.32
CA LEU A 549 -60.59 9.66 -25.40
C LEU A 549 -60.41 9.05 -23.99
N LEU A 550 -59.31 9.37 -23.30
CA LEU A 550 -59.01 8.88 -21.95
C LEU A 550 -60.09 9.28 -20.94
N SER A 551 -60.58 10.53 -21.02
CA SER A 551 -61.65 11.02 -20.16
C SER A 551 -62.99 10.30 -20.36
N SER A 552 -63.21 9.70 -21.52
CA SER A 552 -64.43 8.96 -21.83
C SER A 552 -64.38 7.48 -21.47
N MET A 553 -63.20 6.95 -21.14
CA MET A 553 -63.00 5.56 -20.72
C MET A 553 -61.87 5.40 -19.68
N PRO A 554 -61.95 6.12 -18.54
CA PRO A 554 -60.86 6.11 -17.56
C PRO A 554 -60.68 4.74 -16.91
N ASN A 555 -61.75 3.99 -16.66
CA ASN A 555 -61.68 2.70 -15.98
C ASN A 555 -61.02 1.64 -16.88
N LEU A 556 -61.44 1.59 -18.15
CA LEU A 556 -60.87 0.70 -19.16
C LEU A 556 -59.42 1.06 -19.45
N ALA A 557 -59.08 2.35 -19.53
CA ALA A 557 -57.70 2.78 -19.76
C ALA A 557 -56.76 2.25 -18.67
N PHE A 558 -57.15 2.35 -17.39
CA PHE A 558 -56.34 1.81 -16.28
C PHE A 558 -56.38 0.28 -16.18
N ALA A 559 -57.50 -0.35 -16.51
CA ALA A 559 -57.61 -1.81 -16.53
C ALA A 559 -56.70 -2.43 -17.59
N LEU A 560 -56.50 -1.76 -18.73
CA LEU A 560 -55.61 -2.20 -19.79
C LEU A 560 -54.15 -1.75 -19.57
N LYS A 561 -53.95 -0.51 -19.13
CA LYS A 561 -52.63 0.13 -18.99
C LYS A 561 -52.53 0.86 -17.64
N PRO A 562 -52.23 0.15 -16.53
CA PRO A 562 -52.19 0.76 -15.19
C PRO A 562 -51.06 1.79 -14.98
N CYS A 563 -50.04 1.82 -15.84
CA CYS A 563 -48.93 2.78 -15.76
C CYS A 563 -48.96 3.75 -16.95
N PHE A 564 -49.06 5.05 -16.68
CA PHE A 564 -48.93 6.08 -17.70
C PHE A 564 -47.54 6.70 -17.63
N MET A 565 -46.85 6.83 -18.76
CA MET A 565 -45.50 7.37 -18.87
C MET A 565 -45.53 8.65 -19.70
N MET A 566 -45.12 9.77 -19.10
CA MET A 566 -45.38 11.12 -19.63
C MET A 566 -44.25 12.10 -19.29
N SER A 567 -44.20 13.24 -19.99
CA SER A 567 -43.47 14.42 -19.53
C SER A 567 -44.42 15.33 -18.74
N PRO A 568 -43.91 16.26 -17.90
CA PRO A 568 -44.75 17.22 -17.18
C PRO A 568 -45.79 17.92 -18.06
N LEU A 569 -45.36 18.36 -19.26
CA LEU A 569 -46.22 19.00 -20.25
C LEU A 569 -47.36 18.08 -20.72
N THR A 570 -47.09 16.80 -21.00
CA THR A 570 -48.12 15.90 -21.54
C THR A 570 -49.13 15.47 -20.48
N VAL A 571 -48.76 15.49 -19.20
CA VAL A 571 -49.71 15.33 -18.09
C VAL A 571 -50.77 16.44 -18.12
N SER A 572 -50.34 17.70 -18.21
CA SER A 572 -51.23 18.86 -18.28
C SER A 572 -52.14 18.84 -19.50
N GLN A 573 -51.60 18.42 -20.65
CA GLN A 573 -52.34 18.36 -21.91
C GLN A 573 -53.40 17.24 -21.93
N TYR A 574 -53.03 16.02 -21.54
CA TYR A 574 -53.84 14.84 -21.82
C TYR A 574 -54.65 14.32 -20.64
N ILE A 575 -54.28 14.64 -19.41
CA ILE A 575 -54.97 14.12 -18.24
C ILE A 575 -56.01 15.14 -17.76
N ASP A 576 -57.24 14.68 -17.58
CA ASP A 576 -58.34 15.48 -17.03
C ASP A 576 -58.37 15.34 -15.49
N PRO A 577 -58.22 16.43 -14.72
CA PRO A 577 -58.02 16.36 -13.27
C PRO A 577 -59.24 15.88 -12.50
N GLU A 578 -60.43 16.05 -13.06
CA GLU A 578 -61.67 15.64 -12.42
C GLU A 578 -61.97 14.15 -12.65
N LYS A 579 -61.47 13.59 -13.77
CA LYS A 579 -61.84 12.24 -14.22
C LYS A 579 -60.74 11.20 -14.05
N ILE A 580 -59.48 11.62 -14.03
CA ILE A 580 -58.32 10.73 -13.99
C ILE A 580 -57.45 11.10 -12.80
N GLN A 581 -57.37 10.16 -11.86
CA GLN A 581 -56.58 10.23 -10.64
C GLN A 581 -55.72 8.97 -10.53
N PHE A 582 -54.51 9.14 -10.03
CA PHE A 582 -53.50 8.10 -9.82
C PHE A 582 -53.34 7.82 -8.33
N ASP A 583 -52.95 6.59 -7.99
CA ASP A 583 -52.60 6.26 -6.62
C ASP A 583 -51.17 6.74 -6.31
N MET A 584 -50.32 6.82 -7.33
CA MET A 584 -48.93 7.24 -7.19
C MET A 584 -48.43 8.01 -8.42
N VAL A 585 -47.63 9.05 -8.18
CA VAL A 585 -46.77 9.69 -9.18
C VAL A 585 -45.30 9.45 -8.83
N ILE A 586 -44.48 9.13 -9.83
CA ILE A 586 -43.04 8.94 -9.71
C ILE A 586 -42.36 9.93 -10.65
N PHE A 587 -41.55 10.83 -10.10
CA PHE A 587 -40.70 11.75 -10.87
C PHE A 587 -39.30 11.16 -10.97
N ASP A 588 -38.75 11.03 -12.18
CA ASP A 588 -37.32 10.76 -12.41
C ASP A 588 -36.64 11.99 -12.99
N GLU A 589 -35.35 12.12 -12.72
CA GLU A 589 -34.56 13.32 -12.99
C GLU A 589 -35.22 14.61 -12.44
N ALA A 590 -35.79 14.54 -11.22
CA ALA A 590 -36.50 15.66 -10.61
C ALA A 590 -35.65 16.92 -10.39
N SER A 591 -34.31 16.81 -10.42
CA SER A 591 -33.40 17.96 -10.41
C SER A 591 -33.48 18.80 -11.68
N GLN A 592 -34.11 18.30 -12.75
CA GLN A 592 -34.33 19.01 -14.02
C GLN A 592 -35.80 19.41 -14.25
N ILE A 593 -36.66 19.27 -13.24
CA ILE A 593 -38.07 19.66 -13.32
C ILE A 593 -38.26 20.90 -12.46
N MET A 594 -38.94 21.92 -12.99
CA MET A 594 -39.34 23.10 -12.21
C MET A 594 -40.52 22.76 -11.28
N PRO A 595 -40.63 23.36 -10.08
CA PRO A 595 -41.76 23.10 -9.17
C PRO A 595 -43.13 23.30 -9.83
N GLU A 596 -43.31 24.35 -10.65
CA GLU A 596 -44.54 24.65 -11.38
C GLU A 596 -44.89 23.60 -12.44
N ASP A 597 -43.89 22.96 -13.05
CA ASP A 597 -44.09 21.87 -14.02
C ASP A 597 -44.50 20.58 -13.30
N ALA A 598 -44.02 20.36 -12.07
CA ALA A 598 -44.37 19.17 -11.28
C ALA A 598 -45.81 19.24 -10.72
N LEU A 599 -46.32 20.44 -10.44
CA LEU A 599 -47.61 20.66 -9.77
C LEU A 599 -48.79 19.94 -10.45
N PRO A 600 -49.00 20.00 -11.78
CA PRO A 600 -50.10 19.31 -12.45
C PRO A 600 -50.08 17.79 -12.26
N ALA A 601 -48.91 17.18 -12.11
CA ALA A 601 -48.77 15.75 -11.87
C ALA A 601 -48.97 15.41 -10.39
N LEU A 602 -48.46 16.24 -9.48
CA LEU A 602 -48.68 16.10 -8.03
C LEU A 602 -50.16 16.15 -7.66
N MET A 603 -50.92 17.10 -8.20
CA MET A 603 -52.35 17.27 -7.91
C MET A 603 -53.23 16.09 -8.35
N ARG A 604 -52.70 15.16 -9.15
CA ARG A 604 -53.43 14.01 -9.69
C ARG A 604 -53.06 12.69 -9.03
N ALA A 605 -52.23 12.72 -7.99
CA ALA A 605 -51.75 11.52 -7.33
C ALA A 605 -51.88 11.63 -5.81
N LYS A 606 -52.21 10.52 -5.16
CA LYS A 606 -52.31 10.44 -3.70
C LYS A 606 -50.94 10.34 -3.02
N GLN A 607 -49.95 9.79 -3.71
CA GLN A 607 -48.59 9.59 -3.22
C GLN A 607 -47.59 10.05 -4.28
N ALA A 608 -46.52 10.73 -3.85
CA ALA A 608 -45.41 11.14 -4.71
C ALA A 608 -44.12 10.43 -4.33
N ILE A 609 -43.36 9.99 -5.34
CA ILE A 609 -41.98 9.52 -5.20
C ILE A 609 -41.13 10.40 -6.09
N ILE A 610 -40.12 11.04 -5.51
CA ILE A 610 -39.29 12.02 -6.18
C ILE A 610 -37.87 11.45 -6.25
N MET A 611 -37.42 11.10 -7.45
CA MET A 611 -36.08 10.57 -7.70
C MET A 611 -35.24 11.56 -8.49
N GLY A 612 -34.01 11.73 -8.03
CA GLY A 612 -33.03 12.60 -8.65
C GLY A 612 -31.75 12.63 -7.84
N ASP A 613 -30.93 13.61 -8.19
CA ASP A 613 -29.62 13.86 -7.61
C ASP A 613 -29.40 15.38 -7.59
N THR A 614 -29.21 15.95 -6.40
CA THR A 614 -29.01 17.39 -6.21
C THR A 614 -27.66 17.87 -6.74
N GLN A 615 -26.71 16.95 -6.94
CA GLN A 615 -25.39 17.24 -7.51
C GLN A 615 -25.38 17.17 -9.05
N GLN A 616 -26.52 16.85 -9.69
CA GLN A 616 -26.67 16.89 -11.14
C GLN A 616 -27.22 18.24 -11.61
N LEU A 617 -27.04 18.51 -12.91
CA LEU A 617 -27.42 19.78 -13.53
C LEU A 617 -28.88 20.18 -13.20
N PRO A 618 -29.09 21.45 -12.80
CA PRO A 618 -30.43 22.01 -12.59
C PRO A 618 -31.20 22.14 -13.91
N PRO A 619 -32.48 22.53 -13.88
CA PRO A 619 -33.27 22.73 -15.08
C PRO A 619 -32.66 23.84 -15.95
N THR A 620 -32.54 23.63 -17.27
CA THR A 620 -31.98 24.63 -18.18
C THR A 620 -33.07 25.57 -18.70
N SER A 621 -32.98 26.86 -18.41
CA SER A 621 -33.88 27.92 -18.91
C SER A 621 -33.59 28.31 -20.37
N PHE A 622 -33.64 27.35 -21.30
CA PHE A 622 -33.21 27.57 -22.70
C PHE A 622 -34.08 28.56 -23.49
N PHE A 623 -35.31 28.87 -23.03
CA PHE A 623 -36.28 29.73 -23.74
C PHE A 623 -36.56 31.09 -23.11
N GLN A 624 -35.93 31.42 -21.97
CA GLN A 624 -36.18 32.72 -21.33
C GLN A 624 -35.32 33.86 -21.90
N LYS A 625 -34.19 33.54 -22.54
CA LYS A 625 -33.33 34.55 -23.18
C LYS A 625 -33.94 35.21 -24.43
N ASP A 626 -34.81 34.53 -25.16
CA ASP A 626 -35.37 35.07 -26.41
C ASP A 626 -36.49 36.11 -26.20
N ASN A 627 -36.99 36.27 -24.96
CA ASN A 627 -38.02 37.28 -24.65
C ASN A 627 -37.44 38.62 -24.16
N GLU A 628 -36.10 38.76 -24.03
CA GLU A 628 -35.47 40.02 -23.62
C GLU A 628 -35.61 41.13 -24.69
N ASP A 629 -35.73 40.78 -25.98
CA ASP A 629 -35.71 41.75 -27.07
C ASP A 629 -37.06 42.43 -27.37
N THR A 630 -38.17 42.07 -26.70
CA THR A 630 -39.50 42.63 -27.05
C THR A 630 -40.26 43.37 -25.94
N ILE A 631 -39.72 43.50 -24.72
CA ILE A 631 -40.39 44.24 -23.62
C ILE A 631 -39.47 45.33 -23.03
N ALA A 632 -38.74 46.04 -23.89
CA ALA A 632 -37.93 47.20 -23.50
C ALA A 632 -38.56 48.54 -23.95
N THR A 633 -39.86 48.75 -23.73
CA THR A 633 -40.46 50.10 -23.78
C THR A 633 -41.61 50.23 -22.77
N GLY A 634 -41.30 50.52 -21.51
CA GLY A 634 -42.32 50.83 -20.50
C GLY A 634 -41.74 50.84 -19.09
N ALA A 635 -41.40 52.02 -18.60
CA ALA A 635 -40.87 52.23 -17.27
C ALA A 635 -41.87 51.81 -16.17
N GLY A 636 -41.37 51.07 -15.17
CA GLY A 636 -42.00 50.93 -13.85
C GLY A 636 -42.36 49.51 -13.42
N SER A 637 -41.45 48.86 -12.69
CA SER A 637 -41.66 47.96 -11.53
C SER A 637 -40.57 46.89 -11.48
N GLY A 638 -40.19 46.49 -10.25
CA GLY A 638 -39.13 45.54 -9.97
C GLY A 638 -39.23 44.25 -10.79
N SER A 639 -38.07 43.80 -11.22
CA SER A 639 -37.73 42.62 -12.00
C SER A 639 -38.45 41.34 -11.53
N ALA A 640 -39.63 41.06 -12.09
CA ALA A 640 -40.16 39.70 -12.09
C ALA A 640 -39.17 38.68 -12.74
N THR A 641 -38.20 39.17 -13.50
CA THR A 641 -37.14 38.42 -14.17
C THR A 641 -36.00 37.97 -13.24
N GLU A 642 -35.67 38.71 -12.18
CA GLU A 642 -34.61 38.28 -11.23
C GLU A 642 -35.11 37.20 -10.27
N ILE A 643 -36.42 37.12 -10.03
CA ILE A 643 -37.04 36.14 -9.12
C ILE A 643 -37.06 34.72 -9.72
N ILE A 644 -36.99 34.58 -11.05
CA ILE A 644 -37.16 33.29 -11.74
C ILE A 644 -35.82 32.52 -11.86
N ASP A 645 -34.69 33.23 -11.93
CA ASP A 645 -33.36 32.59 -11.98
C ASP A 645 -32.93 31.98 -10.62
N ASP A 646 -33.62 32.34 -9.53
CA ASP A 646 -33.42 31.82 -8.17
C ASP A 646 -34.37 30.65 -7.82
N LEU A 647 -35.18 30.15 -8.76
CA LEU A 647 -36.08 29.04 -8.46
C LEU A 647 -35.32 27.71 -8.39
N ASP A 648 -35.31 27.14 -7.19
CA ASP A 648 -34.77 25.83 -6.89
C ASP A 648 -35.48 24.74 -7.70
N SER A 649 -34.73 23.73 -8.14
CA SER A 649 -35.31 22.56 -8.80
C SER A 649 -36.38 21.91 -7.92
N PHE A 650 -37.36 21.23 -8.53
CA PHE A 650 -38.38 20.48 -7.79
C PHE A 650 -37.77 19.50 -6.77
N LEU A 651 -36.61 18.91 -7.09
CA LEU A 651 -35.89 18.06 -6.15
C LEU A 651 -35.35 18.83 -4.93
N ALA A 652 -34.75 19.99 -5.15
CA ALA A 652 -34.21 20.81 -4.06
C ALA A 652 -35.33 21.22 -3.09
N GLU A 653 -36.45 21.72 -3.62
CA GLU A 653 -37.64 22.03 -2.82
C GLU A 653 -38.21 20.80 -2.10
N ALA A 654 -38.24 19.65 -2.78
CA ALA A 654 -38.71 18.42 -2.16
C ALA A 654 -37.85 17.97 -0.98
N THR A 655 -36.53 18.18 -1.03
CA THR A 655 -35.60 17.77 0.05
C THR A 655 -35.78 18.56 1.34
N THR A 656 -36.36 19.76 1.31
CA THR A 656 -36.64 20.55 2.52
C THR A 656 -37.84 20.00 3.29
N THR A 657 -38.78 19.34 2.57
CA THR A 657 -40.11 19.01 3.09
C THR A 657 -40.31 17.50 3.28
N PHE A 658 -39.75 16.67 2.40
CA PHE A 658 -40.00 15.22 2.37
C PHE A 658 -38.83 14.39 2.92
N PRO A 659 -39.09 13.18 3.46
CA PRO A 659 -38.04 12.29 3.92
C PRO A 659 -37.14 11.83 2.77
N GLU A 660 -35.82 11.91 3.00
CA GLU A 660 -34.82 11.50 2.02
C GLU A 660 -34.32 10.06 2.24
N PHE A 661 -34.18 9.32 1.13
CA PHE A 661 -33.51 8.02 1.10
C PHE A 661 -32.40 8.02 0.05
N SER A 662 -31.17 7.66 0.44
CA SER A 662 -30.02 7.62 -0.46
C SER A 662 -29.77 6.20 -0.99
N LEU A 663 -29.56 6.06 -2.30
CA LEU A 663 -29.13 4.79 -2.89
C LEU A 663 -27.64 4.58 -2.61
N LEU A 664 -27.33 3.54 -1.83
CA LEU A 664 -26.00 3.32 -1.25
C LEU A 664 -24.99 2.65 -2.19
N TRP A 665 -25.48 2.00 -3.25
CA TRP A 665 -24.66 1.12 -4.10
C TRP A 665 -24.55 1.68 -5.51
N HIS A 666 -23.34 1.64 -6.05
CA HIS A 666 -23.04 2.06 -7.42
C HIS A 666 -22.66 0.86 -8.30
N TYR A 667 -23.39 0.68 -9.41
CA TYR A 667 -23.28 -0.50 -10.28
C TYR A 667 -22.51 -0.24 -11.58
N ARG A 668 -22.16 1.01 -11.89
CA ARG A 668 -21.53 1.38 -13.17
C ARG A 668 -20.01 1.19 -13.17
N SER A 669 -19.36 1.28 -12.01
CA SER A 669 -17.91 1.05 -11.89
C SER A 669 -17.66 -0.32 -11.26
N ARG A 670 -16.75 -1.10 -11.85
CA ARG A 670 -16.21 -2.31 -11.23
C ARG A 670 -15.11 -2.01 -10.21
N ASP A 671 -14.54 -0.82 -10.29
CA ASP A 671 -13.49 -0.33 -9.37
C ASP A 671 -14.06 0.78 -8.52
N GLU A 672 -14.20 0.53 -7.21
CA GLU A 672 -14.74 1.49 -6.25
C GLU A 672 -13.88 2.76 -6.16
N ARG A 673 -12.59 2.68 -6.50
CA ARG A 673 -11.70 3.86 -6.47
C ARG A 673 -12.08 4.92 -7.51
N LEU A 674 -12.79 4.54 -8.57
CA LEU A 674 -13.24 5.49 -9.60
C LEU A 674 -14.50 6.27 -9.18
N ILE A 675 -15.08 5.93 -8.02
CA ILE A 675 -16.35 6.48 -7.53
C ILE A 675 -16.30 6.91 -6.06
N ALA A 676 -15.23 6.58 -5.34
CA ALA A 676 -14.93 7.11 -4.03
C ALA A 676 -14.41 8.55 -4.20
N PHE A 677 -15.31 9.52 -4.09
CA PHE A 677 -15.01 10.96 -4.08
C PHE A 677 -15.38 11.55 -2.73
#